data_AF-A0A7C3DVS1-F1
#
_entry.id   AF-A0A7C3DVS1-F1
#
_cell.length_a   1.000
_cell.length_b   1.000
_cell.length_c   1.000
_cell.angle_alpha   90.00
_cell.angle_beta   90.00
_cell.angle_gamma   90.00
#
_symmetry.space_group_name_H-M   'P 1'
#
loop_
_entity.id
_entity.type
_entity.pdbx_description
1 polymer ?
#
loop_
_entity_poly.entity_id
_entity_poly.type
_entity_poly.pdbx_seq_one_letter_code
_entity_poly.pdbx_strand_id
1 'polypeptide(L)'
;MKPSPPVLLGAGLLLALNLHARVVTVTTADNLNPPAGQKSLLQALTELQDGDEIRFNLPGDGPHLIETPPDGYPLITRLNVIIDGYSQPGSAPNTNPILAPNNARIRIVLDSRNGNHRLMNFPGDGPNDDTGYGDTEAAVLGVLGAQGFVLRGVSILGVPKVGPDLAVSLYGVSFAKGASGRVSGCWIGLHPDGSTLAGPDDGITGFRYRVRDDAGTTLESILINDVVIGVPKDSTNAPADFNLLVGIPAIPVIIEGEGTRIAGNFFGVMPDGVRDVNLMLDPAQAGSFEGFIEIGRAGNNTLIGTDGDGVNDANERNIFGGTLPANFGGYDHSIEFYGQSPGTNIVIAGNFIGVGIDGQTRFTNAVPALNAAGGTAVFRFGSNLDGVSDDLEGNRVFNYWPPDVFGVDYLAQLGPAGLGFFDEISAGGTVSARGNIFVNNLAFPVSPSRDGGSFWVNYYQKALVDPAAGVVPVIATESTAQRLKGTVPLAVAETWPETHVDVYLADPEGLATGQALGIPELPAGFAQGRQFLGTFKVNGPADQDPAPERFDFDISGLGLVDAMVTITANYATGPVAGPDTGVLTSPFAEPLRLQGGPGGELRFTAITRVAEGIRLEWTGGGTLQSADQVTGGWQDVSGAASGYTTPATGSMKYFRLRR
;
A
#
# COMPACT_ATOMS: atom_id res chain seq x y z
N MET A 1 -13.91 -24.13 55.61
CA MET A 1 -14.28 -22.99 54.75
C MET A 1 -15.53 -23.38 53.98
N LYS A 2 -16.59 -22.58 54.08
CA LYS A 2 -17.91 -22.84 53.47
C LYS A 2 -17.79 -22.77 51.93
N PRO A 3 -18.51 -23.61 51.17
CA PRO A 3 -18.61 -23.44 49.73
C PRO A 3 -19.51 -22.24 49.40
N SER A 4 -19.05 -21.41 48.48
CA SER A 4 -19.81 -20.30 47.89
C SER A 4 -20.99 -20.81 47.07
N PRO A 5 -22.12 -20.09 47.00
CA PRO A 5 -23.27 -20.49 46.19
C PRO A 5 -23.02 -20.22 44.69
N PRO A 6 -23.72 -20.91 43.78
CA PRO A 6 -23.55 -20.71 42.34
C PRO A 6 -24.17 -19.37 41.90
N VAL A 7 -23.44 -18.65 41.06
CA VAL A 7 -23.95 -17.50 40.31
C VAL A 7 -24.92 -18.02 39.25
N LEU A 8 -26.19 -17.62 39.34
CA LEU A 8 -27.18 -17.82 38.29
C LEU A 8 -26.78 -16.94 37.10
N LEU A 9 -26.27 -17.52 36.01
CA LEU A 9 -26.29 -16.87 34.70
C LEU A 9 -27.75 -16.84 34.23
N GLY A 10 -28.39 -15.68 34.31
CA GLY A 10 -29.66 -15.45 33.64
C GLY A 10 -29.42 -15.43 32.13
N ALA A 11 -29.70 -16.54 31.45
CA ALA A 11 -29.86 -16.56 30.01
C ALA A 11 -31.14 -15.79 29.65
N GLY A 12 -31.01 -14.47 29.49
CA GLY A 12 -32.01 -13.67 28.81
C GLY A 12 -32.03 -14.07 27.34
N LEU A 13 -32.92 -15.00 26.99
CA LEU A 13 -33.24 -15.32 25.61
C LEU A 13 -33.91 -14.08 24.99
N LEU A 14 -33.11 -13.17 24.41
CA LEU A 14 -33.63 -12.20 23.45
C LEU A 14 -34.14 -13.01 22.26
N LEU A 15 -35.47 -13.14 22.15
CA LEU A 15 -36.11 -13.48 20.90
C LEU A 15 -35.77 -12.37 19.90
N ALA A 16 -34.71 -12.58 19.10
CA ALA A 16 -34.53 -11.87 17.85
C ALA A 16 -35.70 -12.28 16.95
N LEU A 17 -36.73 -11.44 16.90
CA LEU A 17 -37.71 -11.48 15.83
C LEU A 17 -36.92 -11.28 14.53
N ASN A 18 -36.79 -12.34 13.74
CA ASN A 18 -36.37 -12.26 12.34
C ASN A 18 -37.42 -11.42 11.58
N LEU A 19 -37.32 -10.09 11.66
CA LEU A 19 -37.87 -9.23 10.63
C LEU A 19 -37.18 -9.67 9.33
N HIS A 20 -37.96 -10.24 8.42
CA HIS A 20 -37.45 -10.52 7.09
C HIS A 20 -37.03 -9.19 6.46
N ALA A 21 -35.77 -9.10 6.03
CA ALA A 21 -35.26 -7.99 5.24
C ALA A 21 -36.25 -7.67 4.10
N ARG A 22 -36.86 -6.48 4.14
CA ARG A 22 -37.79 -6.06 3.08
C ARG A 22 -36.97 -5.59 1.89
N VAL A 23 -37.34 -6.09 0.72
CA VAL A 23 -36.75 -5.63 -0.55
C VAL A 23 -37.57 -4.45 -1.08
N VAL A 24 -36.92 -3.28 -1.21
CA VAL A 24 -37.50 -2.08 -1.80
C VAL A 24 -36.91 -1.91 -3.19
N THR A 25 -37.72 -2.00 -4.24
CA THR A 25 -37.23 -1.89 -5.63
C THR A 25 -37.47 -0.49 -6.18
N VAL A 26 -36.39 0.21 -6.53
CA VAL A 26 -36.39 1.46 -7.30
C VAL A 26 -36.65 1.14 -8.77
N THR A 27 -37.62 1.81 -9.37
CA THR A 27 -38.08 1.55 -10.75
C THR A 27 -38.06 2.80 -11.63
N THR A 28 -37.60 3.93 -11.11
CA THR A 28 -37.44 5.18 -11.86
C THR A 28 -36.23 5.96 -11.37
N ALA A 29 -35.58 6.67 -12.30
CA ALA A 29 -34.52 7.62 -12.00
C ALA A 29 -35.05 8.99 -11.55
N ASP A 30 -36.35 9.26 -11.74
CA ASP A 30 -36.96 10.54 -11.37
C ASP A 30 -37.26 10.58 -9.86
N ASN A 31 -36.41 11.29 -9.11
CA ASN A 31 -36.61 11.54 -7.69
C ASN A 31 -37.68 12.62 -7.40
N LEU A 32 -37.95 13.52 -8.34
CA LEU A 32 -38.81 14.69 -8.13
C LEU A 32 -40.27 14.38 -8.38
N ASN A 33 -40.57 13.75 -9.53
CA ASN A 33 -41.92 13.49 -9.99
C ASN A 33 -42.09 12.03 -10.46
N PRO A 34 -41.82 11.04 -9.58
CA PRO A 34 -41.91 9.64 -9.95
C PRO A 34 -43.30 9.31 -10.54
N PRO A 35 -43.36 8.67 -11.73
CA PRO A 35 -44.63 8.26 -12.33
C PRO A 35 -45.47 7.40 -11.38
N ALA A 36 -46.80 7.48 -11.51
CA ALA A 36 -47.72 6.72 -10.67
C ALA A 36 -47.39 5.21 -10.72
N GLY A 37 -47.22 4.60 -9.54
CA GLY A 37 -46.87 3.18 -9.40
C GLY A 37 -45.38 2.86 -9.55
N GLN A 38 -44.52 3.86 -9.77
CA GLN A 38 -43.07 3.71 -9.74
C GLN A 38 -42.51 4.22 -8.40
N LYS A 39 -41.34 3.70 -8.03
CA LYS A 39 -40.62 4.04 -6.79
C LYS A 39 -39.28 4.68 -7.12
N SER A 40 -39.03 5.87 -6.61
CA SER A 40 -37.72 6.55 -6.73
C SER A 40 -36.75 6.15 -5.62
N LEU A 41 -35.46 6.46 -5.78
CA LEU A 41 -34.46 6.24 -4.73
C LEU A 41 -34.72 7.12 -3.50
N LEU A 42 -35.13 8.38 -3.70
CA LEU A 42 -35.52 9.27 -2.61
C LEU A 42 -36.66 8.67 -1.76
N GLN A 43 -37.70 8.13 -2.40
CA GLN A 43 -38.81 7.48 -1.70
C GLN A 43 -38.36 6.20 -0.97
N ALA A 44 -37.43 5.43 -1.56
CA ALA A 44 -36.91 4.22 -0.94
C ALA A 44 -36.12 4.54 0.34
N LEU A 45 -35.25 5.56 0.29
CA LEU A 45 -34.45 6.01 1.44
C LEU A 45 -35.28 6.72 2.51
N THR A 46 -36.36 7.44 2.13
CA THR A 46 -37.26 8.10 3.09
C THR A 46 -38.06 7.09 3.93
N GLU A 47 -38.41 5.95 3.36
CA GLU A 47 -39.23 4.92 4.02
C GLU A 47 -38.40 3.79 4.63
N LEU A 48 -37.09 3.99 4.75
CA LEU A 48 -36.11 2.97 5.11
C LEU A 48 -36.35 2.39 6.52
N GLN A 49 -36.20 1.08 6.63
CA GLN A 49 -36.30 0.30 7.85
C GLN A 49 -35.01 -0.50 8.09
N ASP A 50 -34.80 -0.96 9.32
CA ASP A 50 -33.66 -1.81 9.65
C ASP A 50 -33.71 -3.11 8.84
N GLY A 51 -32.58 -3.48 8.25
CA GLY A 51 -32.45 -4.68 7.42
C GLY A 51 -32.99 -4.55 6.00
N ASP A 52 -33.45 -3.38 5.55
CA ASP A 52 -33.94 -3.20 4.18
C ASP A 52 -32.84 -3.42 3.14
N GLU A 53 -33.21 -4.03 2.01
CA GLU A 53 -32.39 -4.10 0.80
C GLU A 53 -33.03 -3.26 -0.31
N ILE A 54 -32.34 -2.20 -0.74
CA ILE A 54 -32.70 -1.40 -1.90
C ILE A 54 -32.12 -2.05 -3.17
N ARG A 55 -33.02 -2.42 -4.08
CA ARG A 55 -32.71 -2.96 -5.42
C ARG A 55 -33.18 -2.03 -6.51
N PHE A 56 -32.73 -2.27 -7.74
CA PHE A 56 -33.03 -1.46 -8.91
C PHE A 56 -33.61 -2.31 -10.04
N ASN A 57 -34.63 -1.79 -10.72
CA ASN A 57 -35.21 -2.37 -11.93
C ASN A 57 -35.76 -1.25 -12.82
N LEU A 58 -34.90 -0.32 -13.20
CA LEU A 58 -35.24 0.80 -14.08
C LEU A 58 -35.34 0.31 -15.54
N PRO A 59 -36.29 0.83 -16.32
CA PRO A 59 -36.47 0.43 -17.72
C PRO A 59 -35.34 0.94 -18.62
N GLY A 60 -34.83 0.08 -19.51
CA GLY A 60 -33.78 0.40 -20.49
C GLY A 60 -32.39 -0.12 -20.08
N ASP A 61 -31.45 -0.02 -21.01
CA ASP A 61 -30.12 -0.65 -20.88
C ASP A 61 -29.17 0.09 -19.93
N GLY A 62 -29.45 1.35 -19.59
CA GLY A 62 -28.59 2.22 -18.77
C GLY A 62 -27.26 2.60 -19.46
N PRO A 63 -26.32 3.25 -18.74
CA PRO A 63 -26.40 3.57 -17.32
C PRO A 63 -27.55 4.54 -17.01
N HIS A 64 -28.19 4.34 -15.87
CA HIS A 64 -29.28 5.16 -15.38
C HIS A 64 -28.72 6.21 -14.43
N LEU A 65 -28.74 7.47 -14.85
CA LEU A 65 -28.34 8.60 -14.03
C LEU A 65 -29.50 9.00 -13.13
N ILE A 66 -29.34 8.77 -11.84
CA ILE A 66 -30.30 9.16 -10.81
C ILE A 66 -29.78 10.46 -10.19
N GLU A 67 -30.33 11.57 -10.64
CA GLU A 67 -29.96 12.89 -10.17
C GLU A 67 -30.30 13.06 -8.68
N THR A 68 -29.34 13.57 -7.92
CA THR A 68 -29.55 13.89 -6.49
C THR A 68 -30.67 14.92 -6.36
N PRO A 69 -31.69 14.66 -5.53
CA PRO A 69 -32.83 15.57 -5.39
C PRO A 69 -32.43 16.86 -4.66
N PRO A 70 -33.20 17.94 -4.78
CA PRO A 70 -33.08 19.12 -3.91
C PRO A 70 -33.00 18.71 -2.44
N ASP A 71 -32.12 19.37 -1.68
CA ASP A 71 -31.79 19.07 -0.27
C ASP A 71 -31.14 17.69 -0.01
N GLY A 72 -30.84 16.94 -1.08
CA GLY A 72 -30.11 15.67 -1.05
C GLY A 72 -30.94 14.49 -0.57
N TYR A 73 -30.28 13.32 -0.50
CA TYR A 73 -30.88 12.13 0.08
C TYR A 73 -30.93 12.22 1.62
N PRO A 74 -31.93 11.61 2.29
CA PRO A 74 -31.98 11.61 3.75
C PRO A 74 -30.80 10.82 4.34
N LEU A 75 -30.33 11.22 5.53
CA LEU A 75 -29.28 10.51 6.25
C LEU A 75 -29.76 9.09 6.62
N ILE A 76 -28.93 8.10 6.32
CA ILE A 76 -29.17 6.69 6.60
C ILE A 76 -28.89 6.43 8.08
N THR A 77 -29.96 6.19 8.84
CA THR A 77 -29.93 5.95 10.30
C THR A 77 -30.43 4.56 10.69
N ARG A 78 -30.65 3.68 9.70
CA ARG A 78 -31.17 2.33 9.88
C ARG A 78 -30.07 1.30 9.80
N LEU A 79 -30.15 0.29 10.64
CA LEU A 79 -29.14 -0.77 10.76
C LEU A 79 -29.24 -1.76 9.60
N ASN A 80 -28.12 -2.33 9.19
CA ASN A 80 -28.04 -3.45 8.24
C ASN A 80 -28.71 -3.18 6.88
N VAL A 81 -28.67 -1.92 6.42
CA VAL A 81 -29.24 -1.53 5.12
C VAL A 81 -28.28 -1.89 3.99
N ILE A 82 -28.82 -2.46 2.92
CA ILE A 82 -28.07 -2.76 1.69
C ILE A 82 -28.62 -1.90 0.54
N ILE A 83 -27.73 -1.24 -0.21
CA ILE A 83 -28.03 -0.65 -1.52
C ILE A 83 -27.26 -1.45 -2.58
N ASP A 84 -28.00 -2.18 -3.41
CA ASP A 84 -27.43 -3.12 -4.37
C ASP A 84 -27.66 -2.69 -5.82
N GLY A 85 -26.73 -1.93 -6.39
CA GLY A 85 -26.75 -1.53 -7.80
C GLY A 85 -26.54 -2.69 -8.78
N TYR A 86 -25.98 -3.83 -8.34
CA TYR A 86 -25.86 -5.03 -9.17
C TYR A 86 -27.20 -5.75 -9.41
N SER A 87 -28.24 -5.40 -8.65
CA SER A 87 -29.59 -5.91 -8.90
C SER A 87 -30.24 -5.36 -10.19
N GLN A 88 -29.75 -4.24 -10.73
CA GLN A 88 -30.25 -3.68 -11.99
C GLN A 88 -29.97 -4.64 -13.16
N PRO A 89 -30.98 -4.98 -13.98
CA PRO A 89 -30.77 -5.74 -15.21
C PRO A 89 -29.64 -5.17 -16.08
N GLY A 90 -28.73 -6.04 -16.51
CA GLY A 90 -27.56 -5.68 -17.32
C GLY A 90 -26.33 -5.24 -16.51
N SER A 91 -26.45 -5.04 -15.20
CA SER A 91 -25.31 -4.90 -14.30
C SER A 91 -24.60 -6.23 -14.11
N ALA A 92 -23.29 -6.18 -13.83
CA ALA A 92 -22.53 -7.35 -13.40
C ALA A 92 -21.31 -6.92 -12.58
N PRO A 93 -20.97 -7.64 -11.49
CA PRO A 93 -19.74 -7.40 -10.77
C PRO A 93 -18.51 -7.75 -11.61
N ASN A 94 -17.37 -7.19 -11.21
CA ASN A 94 -16.09 -7.61 -11.77
C ASN A 94 -15.83 -9.09 -11.47
N THR A 95 -15.18 -9.77 -12.41
CA THR A 95 -14.79 -11.18 -12.31
C THR A 95 -13.30 -11.40 -12.57
N ASN A 96 -12.59 -10.37 -13.03
CA ASN A 96 -11.16 -10.44 -13.28
C ASN A 96 -10.39 -10.31 -11.97
N PRO A 97 -9.23 -10.99 -11.80
CA PRO A 97 -8.37 -10.75 -10.66
C PRO A 97 -7.87 -9.30 -10.67
N ILE A 98 -7.43 -8.79 -9.52
CA ILE A 98 -6.98 -7.40 -9.36
C ILE A 98 -5.75 -7.03 -10.23
N LEU A 99 -5.02 -8.04 -10.74
CA LEU A 99 -3.92 -7.88 -11.70
C LEU A 99 -4.37 -7.89 -13.17
N ALA A 100 -5.68 -7.80 -13.43
CA ALA A 100 -6.24 -7.71 -14.76
C ALA A 100 -7.21 -6.51 -14.86
N PRO A 101 -7.47 -5.99 -16.07
CA PRO A 101 -8.42 -4.90 -16.27
C PRO A 101 -9.78 -5.18 -15.61
N ASN A 102 -10.33 -4.20 -14.90
CA ASN A 102 -11.64 -4.34 -14.26
C ASN A 102 -12.75 -4.44 -15.32
N ASN A 103 -13.61 -5.45 -15.20
CA ASN A 103 -14.69 -5.73 -16.16
C ASN A 103 -16.10 -5.56 -15.58
N ALA A 104 -16.24 -4.89 -14.44
CA ALA A 104 -17.55 -4.59 -13.86
C ALA A 104 -18.42 -3.81 -14.86
N ARG A 105 -19.71 -4.13 -14.90
CA ARG A 105 -20.73 -3.38 -15.65
C ARG A 105 -21.63 -2.69 -14.65
N ILE A 106 -21.40 -1.40 -14.45
CA ILE A 106 -22.21 -0.54 -13.59
C ILE A 106 -23.35 0.07 -14.40
N ARG A 107 -24.60 -0.07 -13.93
CA ARG A 107 -25.78 0.49 -14.59
C ARG A 107 -26.52 1.54 -13.77
N ILE A 108 -26.16 1.73 -12.51
CA ILE A 108 -26.76 2.76 -11.64
C ILE A 108 -25.71 3.81 -11.34
N VAL A 109 -26.02 5.07 -11.64
CA VAL A 109 -25.16 6.22 -11.36
C VAL A 109 -25.92 7.15 -10.42
N LEU A 110 -25.37 7.40 -9.24
CA LEU A 110 -25.83 8.46 -8.34
C LEU A 110 -25.14 9.75 -8.79
N ASP A 111 -25.91 10.69 -9.32
CA ASP A 111 -25.37 11.84 -10.04
C ASP A 111 -25.67 13.16 -9.31
N SER A 112 -24.68 13.65 -8.57
CA SER A 112 -24.72 14.93 -7.88
C SER A 112 -24.08 16.08 -8.67
N ARG A 113 -23.83 15.90 -9.98
CA ARG A 113 -23.27 16.99 -10.83
C ARG A 113 -24.25 18.15 -11.03
N ASN A 114 -25.52 17.97 -10.66
CA ASN A 114 -26.52 19.05 -10.60
C ASN A 114 -26.33 20.00 -9.40
N GLY A 115 -25.35 19.76 -8.53
CA GLY A 115 -25.01 20.59 -7.38
C GLY A 115 -25.91 20.38 -6.14
N ASN A 116 -26.94 19.53 -6.25
CA ASN A 116 -27.75 19.14 -5.11
C ASN A 116 -26.99 18.18 -4.21
N HIS A 117 -27.20 18.30 -2.90
CA HIS A 117 -26.41 17.60 -1.89
C HIS A 117 -27.15 17.53 -0.56
N ARG A 118 -26.71 16.62 0.32
CA ARG A 118 -27.15 16.58 1.71
C ARG A 118 -26.04 17.13 2.61
N LEU A 119 -26.28 18.24 3.29
CA LEU A 119 -25.34 18.72 4.31
C LEU A 119 -25.16 17.68 5.44
N MET A 120 -23.92 17.53 5.90
CA MET A 120 -23.56 16.67 7.03
C MET A 120 -23.61 17.41 8.37
N ASN A 121 -24.19 18.62 8.41
CA ASN A 121 -24.41 19.44 9.60
C ASN A 121 -25.58 18.95 10.49
N PHE A 122 -25.62 17.66 10.81
CA PHE A 122 -26.61 17.13 11.73
C PHE A 122 -26.39 17.71 13.15
N PRO A 123 -27.45 17.91 13.95
CA PRO A 123 -27.28 18.41 15.31
C PRO A 123 -26.61 17.37 16.21
N GLY A 124 -25.76 17.84 17.14
CA GLY A 124 -25.25 17.03 18.24
C GLY A 124 -26.35 16.66 19.26
N ASP A 125 -26.09 15.65 20.07
CA ASP A 125 -26.94 15.25 21.20
C ASP A 125 -26.87 16.28 22.34
N GLY A 126 -25.69 16.86 22.56
CA GLY A 126 -25.43 18.02 23.41
C GLY A 126 -25.20 19.30 22.61
N PRO A 127 -25.41 20.48 23.23
CA PRO A 127 -25.27 21.78 22.55
C PRO A 127 -23.83 22.13 22.18
N ASN A 128 -22.83 21.47 22.78
CA ASN A 128 -21.41 21.72 22.55
C ASN A 128 -20.70 20.55 21.88
N ASP A 129 -21.46 19.51 21.49
CA ASP A 129 -20.87 18.34 20.85
C ASP A 129 -20.23 18.73 19.52
N ASP A 130 -19.11 18.09 19.23
CA ASP A 130 -18.39 18.25 17.97
C ASP A 130 -18.72 17.03 17.09
N THR A 131 -19.50 17.28 16.05
CA THR A 131 -20.10 16.27 15.18
C THR A 131 -19.09 15.65 14.21
N GLY A 132 -17.89 16.23 14.10
CA GLY A 132 -16.88 15.87 13.10
C GLY A 132 -17.16 16.40 11.69
N TYR A 133 -18.35 16.95 11.43
CA TYR A 133 -18.76 17.56 10.17
C TYR A 133 -19.43 18.91 10.42
N GLY A 134 -19.11 19.92 9.61
CA GLY A 134 -19.68 21.27 9.65
C GLY A 134 -20.76 21.55 8.60
N ASP A 135 -21.09 22.83 8.45
CA ASP A 135 -21.95 23.36 7.39
C ASP A 135 -21.22 23.61 6.06
N THR A 136 -19.92 23.29 6.03
CA THR A 136 -19.07 23.31 4.84
C THR A 136 -18.87 21.92 4.22
N GLU A 137 -19.57 20.90 4.72
CA GLU A 137 -19.41 19.51 4.28
C GLU A 137 -20.77 18.88 3.97
N ALA A 138 -20.83 18.17 2.85
CA ALA A 138 -22.01 17.50 2.35
C ALA A 138 -21.68 16.10 1.82
N ALA A 139 -22.69 15.26 1.64
CA ALA A 139 -22.53 13.93 1.07
C ALA A 139 -23.56 13.64 -0.03
N VAL A 140 -23.21 12.76 -0.98
CA VAL A 140 -24.19 12.08 -1.82
C VAL A 140 -24.97 11.10 -0.96
N LEU A 141 -24.29 10.25 -0.19
CA LEU A 141 -24.90 9.36 0.79
C LEU A 141 -24.27 9.58 2.18
N GLY A 142 -25.06 10.10 3.12
CA GLY A 142 -24.65 10.24 4.52
C GLY A 142 -25.20 9.11 5.38
N VAL A 143 -24.34 8.45 6.17
CA VAL A 143 -24.66 7.36 7.10
C VAL A 143 -24.40 7.85 8.53
N LEU A 144 -25.45 7.94 9.34
CA LEU A 144 -25.41 8.56 10.68
C LEU A 144 -25.80 7.55 11.76
N GLY A 145 -24.81 7.12 12.55
CA GLY A 145 -24.99 6.16 13.64
C GLY A 145 -25.46 4.76 13.23
N ALA A 146 -25.68 4.51 11.94
CA ALA A 146 -26.09 3.22 11.42
C ALA A 146 -24.90 2.27 11.29
N GLN A 147 -25.09 1.02 11.67
CA GLN A 147 -24.09 -0.04 11.57
C GLN A 147 -24.51 -1.09 10.55
N GLY A 148 -23.53 -1.72 9.90
CA GLY A 148 -23.77 -2.76 8.90
C GLY A 148 -24.34 -2.24 7.57
N PHE A 149 -24.14 -0.95 7.25
CA PHE A 149 -24.51 -0.40 5.94
C PHE A 149 -23.69 -1.10 4.84
N VAL A 150 -24.30 -1.41 3.70
CA VAL A 150 -23.61 -1.98 2.53
C VAL A 150 -24.00 -1.21 1.28
N LEU A 151 -23.01 -0.71 0.56
CA LEU A 151 -23.16 -0.14 -0.78
C LEU A 151 -22.37 -0.98 -1.79
N ARG A 152 -23.03 -1.40 -2.88
CA ARG A 152 -22.34 -2.09 -3.97
C ARG A 152 -22.91 -1.80 -5.35
N GLY A 153 -22.07 -1.89 -6.38
CA GLY A 153 -22.48 -1.92 -7.78
C GLY A 153 -23.05 -0.61 -8.32
N VAL A 154 -22.68 0.53 -7.74
CA VAL A 154 -23.08 1.86 -8.21
C VAL A 154 -21.85 2.66 -8.65
N SER A 155 -22.09 3.64 -9.52
CA SER A 155 -21.16 4.74 -9.76
C SER A 155 -21.65 5.98 -9.02
N ILE A 156 -20.75 6.75 -8.42
CA ILE A 156 -21.06 8.02 -7.76
C ILE A 156 -20.31 9.13 -8.49
N LEU A 157 -21.04 10.12 -8.99
CA LEU A 157 -20.48 11.32 -9.63
C LEU A 157 -20.90 12.57 -8.87
N GLY A 158 -20.05 13.59 -8.92
CA GLY A 158 -20.28 14.86 -8.24
C GLY A 158 -19.56 16.02 -8.91
N VAL A 159 -19.80 17.20 -8.35
CA VAL A 159 -18.88 18.35 -8.46
C VAL A 159 -18.20 18.51 -7.09
N PRO A 160 -16.88 18.80 -7.03
CA PRO A 160 -16.16 18.80 -5.76
C PRO A 160 -16.70 19.81 -4.76
N LYS A 161 -17.01 21.02 -5.24
CA LYS A 161 -17.55 22.10 -4.43
C LYS A 161 -18.98 22.44 -4.85
N VAL A 162 -19.87 22.60 -3.88
CA VAL A 162 -21.31 22.90 -4.05
C VAL A 162 -21.71 24.11 -3.21
N GLY A 163 -22.99 24.48 -3.30
CA GLY A 163 -23.57 25.59 -2.53
C GLY A 163 -23.20 26.98 -3.06
N PRO A 164 -23.67 28.05 -2.39
CA PRO A 164 -23.26 29.41 -2.69
C PRO A 164 -21.75 29.55 -2.58
N ASP A 165 -21.14 30.28 -3.51
CA ASP A 165 -19.70 30.57 -3.55
C ASP A 165 -18.75 29.36 -3.61
N LEU A 166 -19.26 28.15 -3.88
CA LEU A 166 -18.47 26.90 -3.94
C LEU A 166 -17.72 26.62 -2.62
N ALA A 167 -18.36 26.92 -1.49
CA ALA A 167 -17.76 26.80 -0.16
C ALA A 167 -18.03 25.45 0.54
N VAL A 168 -18.91 24.61 -0.02
CA VAL A 168 -19.28 23.31 0.58
C VAL A 168 -18.58 22.19 -0.17
N SER A 169 -17.76 21.39 0.51
CA SER A 169 -17.18 20.17 -0.03
C SER A 169 -18.24 19.07 -0.14
N LEU A 170 -18.38 18.47 -1.32
CA LEU A 170 -19.25 17.31 -1.54
C LEU A 170 -18.44 16.03 -1.41
N TYR A 171 -18.90 15.10 -0.59
CA TYR A 171 -18.31 13.78 -0.40
C TYR A 171 -19.17 12.69 -1.04
N GLY A 172 -18.55 11.57 -1.45
CA GLY A 172 -19.29 10.43 -2.01
C GLY A 172 -20.15 9.72 -0.97
N VAL A 173 -19.49 9.07 0.00
CA VAL A 173 -20.14 8.37 1.12
C VAL A 173 -19.54 8.84 2.43
N SER A 174 -20.36 9.34 3.35
CA SER A 174 -19.87 9.87 4.64
C SER A 174 -20.44 9.11 5.81
N PHE A 175 -19.58 8.52 6.63
CA PHE A 175 -19.91 7.88 7.90
C PHE A 175 -19.76 8.88 9.05
N ALA A 176 -20.74 8.91 9.96
CA ALA A 176 -20.76 9.82 11.08
C ALA A 176 -21.25 9.12 12.36
N LYS A 177 -20.77 9.60 13.51
CA LYS A 177 -21.28 9.22 14.85
C LYS A 177 -21.29 7.70 15.08
N GLY A 178 -20.15 7.04 14.87
CA GLY A 178 -20.00 5.60 15.08
C GLY A 178 -20.70 4.72 14.05
N ALA A 179 -21.07 5.30 12.90
CA ALA A 179 -21.55 4.51 11.78
C ALA A 179 -20.46 3.57 11.24
N SER A 180 -20.86 2.41 10.75
CA SER A 180 -19.97 1.42 10.14
C SER A 180 -20.64 0.74 8.96
N GLY A 181 -19.82 0.16 8.08
CA GLY A 181 -20.34 -0.49 6.90
C GLY A 181 -19.30 -0.83 5.87
N ARG A 182 -19.78 -1.16 4.68
CA ARG A 182 -19.00 -1.65 3.57
C ARG A 182 -19.34 -0.92 2.28
N VAL A 183 -18.32 -0.44 1.58
CA VAL A 183 -18.43 0.10 0.22
C VAL A 183 -17.56 -0.76 -0.69
N SER A 184 -18.18 -1.50 -1.61
CA SER A 184 -17.47 -2.50 -2.43
C SER A 184 -18.07 -2.66 -3.82
N GLY A 185 -17.24 -2.86 -4.84
CA GLY A 185 -17.72 -3.02 -6.21
C GLY A 185 -18.29 -1.71 -6.79
N CYS A 186 -17.87 -0.56 -6.29
CA CYS A 186 -18.37 0.76 -6.68
C CYS A 186 -17.33 1.55 -7.51
N TRP A 187 -17.80 2.45 -8.36
CA TRP A 187 -16.96 3.40 -9.09
C TRP A 187 -17.23 4.83 -8.58
N ILE A 188 -16.29 5.44 -7.87
CA ILE A 188 -16.47 6.79 -7.32
C ILE A 188 -15.60 7.76 -8.12
N GLY A 189 -16.24 8.77 -8.70
CA GLY A 189 -15.66 9.80 -9.55
C GLY A 189 -15.40 9.39 -11.00
N LEU A 190 -15.73 8.16 -11.38
CA LEU A 190 -15.66 7.65 -12.75
C LEU A 190 -17.02 7.19 -13.26
N HIS A 191 -17.44 7.72 -14.40
CA HIS A 191 -18.66 7.30 -15.07
C HIS A 191 -18.50 5.90 -15.69
N PRO A 192 -19.58 5.09 -15.79
CA PRO A 192 -19.51 3.75 -16.40
C PRO A 192 -19.09 3.71 -17.88
N ASP A 193 -18.93 4.85 -18.56
CA ASP A 193 -18.29 4.90 -19.89
C ASP A 193 -16.77 4.64 -19.84
N GLY A 194 -16.16 4.63 -18.65
CA GLY A 194 -14.74 4.35 -18.44
C GLY A 194 -13.80 5.50 -18.79
N SER A 195 -14.29 6.72 -18.96
CA SER A 195 -13.52 7.89 -19.40
C SER A 195 -13.94 9.24 -18.80
N THR A 196 -15.22 9.44 -18.50
CA THR A 196 -15.71 10.68 -17.91
C THR A 196 -15.38 10.71 -16.41
N LEU A 197 -14.53 11.65 -16.02
CA LEU A 197 -14.16 11.93 -14.64
C LEU A 197 -15.05 13.04 -14.08
N ALA A 198 -15.68 12.79 -12.94
CA ALA A 198 -16.50 13.76 -12.22
C ALA A 198 -16.63 13.32 -10.75
N GLY A 199 -15.57 13.51 -9.98
CA GLY A 199 -15.55 13.14 -8.57
C GLY A 199 -16.24 14.14 -7.65
N PRO A 200 -16.77 13.65 -6.51
CA PRO A 200 -16.87 14.47 -5.30
C PRO A 200 -15.46 14.95 -4.88
N ASP A 201 -15.40 15.91 -3.95
CA ASP A 201 -14.15 16.41 -3.33
C ASP A 201 -13.38 15.26 -2.71
N ASP A 202 -14.08 14.52 -1.84
CA ASP A 202 -13.62 13.29 -1.21
C ASP A 202 -14.51 12.10 -1.56
N GLY A 203 -13.92 10.91 -1.60
CA GLY A 203 -14.62 9.68 -1.96
C GLY A 203 -15.46 9.13 -0.82
N ILE A 204 -14.78 8.56 0.18
CA ILE A 204 -15.38 7.91 1.35
C ILE A 204 -14.80 8.55 2.61
N THR A 205 -15.65 9.16 3.42
CA THR A 205 -15.23 9.93 4.60
C THR A 205 -15.79 9.34 5.90
N GLY A 206 -15.08 9.55 7.00
CA GLY A 206 -15.52 9.16 8.33
C GLY A 206 -14.84 9.98 9.41
N PHE A 207 -15.54 10.89 10.07
CA PHE A 207 -14.97 11.71 11.15
C PHE A 207 -15.55 11.34 12.51
N ARG A 208 -14.71 11.39 13.55
CA ARG A 208 -15.13 11.08 14.91
C ARG A 208 -16.14 12.10 15.43
N TYR A 209 -17.06 11.63 16.27
CA TYR A 209 -17.96 12.48 17.04
C TYR A 209 -17.40 12.66 18.45
N ARG A 210 -17.53 13.85 19.04
CA ARG A 210 -17.10 14.14 20.41
C ARG A 210 -18.25 14.67 21.26
N VAL A 211 -18.54 13.95 22.32
CA VAL A 211 -19.43 14.43 23.39
C VAL A 211 -18.66 15.44 24.23
N ARG A 212 -19.23 16.64 24.47
CA ARG A 212 -18.57 17.70 25.25
C ARG A 212 -19.45 18.25 26.37
N ASP A 213 -18.81 18.69 27.46
CA ASP A 213 -19.49 19.40 28.55
C ASP A 213 -19.74 20.88 28.25
N ASP A 214 -20.33 21.61 29.20
CA ASP A 214 -20.61 23.06 29.12
C ASP A 214 -19.35 23.93 28.97
N ALA A 215 -18.18 23.40 29.36
CA ALA A 215 -16.90 24.07 29.22
C ALA A 215 -16.17 23.70 27.90
N GLY A 216 -16.77 22.84 27.06
CA GLY A 216 -16.18 22.36 25.81
C GLY A 216 -15.13 21.26 25.99
N THR A 217 -15.03 20.67 27.18
CA THR A 217 -14.14 19.53 27.46
C THR A 217 -14.70 18.27 26.80
N THR A 218 -13.85 17.51 26.10
CA THR A 218 -14.26 16.21 25.54
C THR A 218 -14.46 15.18 26.64
N LEU A 219 -15.68 14.65 26.74
CA LEU A 219 -16.05 13.57 27.67
C LEU A 219 -15.89 12.19 27.04
N GLU A 220 -16.22 12.08 25.75
CA GLU A 220 -16.17 10.84 24.97
C GLU A 220 -15.82 11.16 23.51
N SER A 221 -15.08 10.26 22.85
CA SER A 221 -14.89 10.29 21.39
C SER A 221 -15.44 9.00 20.81
N ILE A 222 -16.36 9.13 19.86
CA ILE A 222 -17.00 8.03 19.12
C ILE A 222 -16.36 7.99 17.74
N LEU A 223 -15.55 6.96 17.50
CA LEU A 223 -14.79 6.77 16.26
C LEU A 223 -15.61 6.07 15.18
N ILE A 224 -15.18 6.19 13.93
CA ILE A 224 -15.73 5.46 12.77
C ILE A 224 -14.96 4.15 12.61
N ASN A 225 -15.40 3.14 13.33
CA ASN A 225 -14.72 1.85 13.40
C ASN A 225 -15.27 0.83 12.38
N ASP A 226 -14.44 -0.15 12.04
CA ASP A 226 -14.80 -1.36 11.30
C ASP A 226 -15.42 -1.08 9.91
N VAL A 227 -14.96 -0.01 9.26
CA VAL A 227 -15.36 0.30 7.88
C VAL A 227 -14.54 -0.55 6.91
N VAL A 228 -15.23 -1.18 5.95
CA VAL A 228 -14.62 -1.98 4.88
C VAL A 228 -14.78 -1.27 3.54
N ILE A 229 -13.66 -1.02 2.88
CA ILE A 229 -13.60 -0.41 1.55
C ILE A 229 -12.96 -1.44 0.61
N GLY A 230 -13.83 -2.09 -0.17
CA GLY A 230 -13.48 -3.14 -1.13
C GLY A 230 -13.68 -4.56 -0.58
N VAL A 231 -12.63 -5.39 -0.65
CA VAL A 231 -12.64 -6.82 -0.30
C VAL A 231 -12.71 -6.99 1.23
N PRO A 232 -13.81 -7.54 1.78
CA PRO A 232 -13.91 -7.86 3.19
C PRO A 232 -13.08 -9.11 3.49
N LYS A 233 -12.78 -9.29 4.78
CA LYS A 233 -12.28 -10.57 5.27
C LYS A 233 -13.21 -11.71 4.85
N ASP A 234 -12.64 -12.84 4.46
CA ASP A 234 -13.37 -14.05 4.05
C ASP A 234 -14.34 -13.85 2.88
N SER A 235 -14.10 -12.87 1.99
CA SER A 235 -14.97 -12.68 0.82
C SER A 235 -15.14 -13.98 0.03
N THR A 236 -16.38 -14.33 -0.28
CA THR A 236 -16.67 -15.49 -1.13
C THR A 236 -16.52 -15.19 -2.62
N ASN A 237 -16.32 -13.92 -2.98
CA ASN A 237 -16.13 -13.46 -4.35
C ASN A 237 -15.33 -12.15 -4.38
N ALA A 238 -14.07 -12.18 -3.92
CA ALA A 238 -13.22 -10.99 -3.82
C ALA A 238 -13.17 -10.14 -5.11
N PRO A 239 -13.07 -10.71 -6.34
CA PRO A 239 -13.11 -9.90 -7.57
C PRO A 239 -14.34 -9.00 -7.72
N ALA A 240 -15.50 -9.39 -7.20
CA ALA A 240 -16.72 -8.61 -7.29
C ALA A 240 -16.71 -7.33 -6.43
N ASP A 241 -15.77 -7.28 -5.48
CA ASP A 241 -15.76 -6.30 -4.42
C ASP A 241 -14.85 -5.10 -4.72
N PHE A 242 -14.13 -5.12 -5.84
CA PHE A 242 -13.16 -4.08 -6.16
C PHE A 242 -13.80 -2.74 -6.43
N ASN A 243 -13.33 -1.70 -5.74
CA ASN A 243 -13.72 -0.33 -6.07
C ASN A 243 -12.73 0.33 -7.03
N LEU A 244 -13.25 1.26 -7.83
CA LEU A 244 -12.46 2.22 -8.59
C LEU A 244 -12.74 3.61 -8.00
N LEU A 245 -11.76 4.19 -7.33
CA LEU A 245 -11.80 5.54 -6.79
C LEU A 245 -10.91 6.43 -7.67
N VAL A 246 -11.51 7.07 -8.67
CA VAL A 246 -10.81 7.76 -9.75
C VAL A 246 -11.49 9.09 -10.01
N GLY A 247 -10.74 10.16 -10.26
CA GLY A 247 -11.32 11.47 -10.54
C GLY A 247 -11.78 12.25 -9.30
N ILE A 248 -11.35 11.83 -8.11
CA ILE A 248 -11.56 12.52 -6.82
C ILE A 248 -10.35 13.44 -6.60
N PRO A 249 -10.52 14.78 -6.52
CA PRO A 249 -9.42 15.74 -6.52
C PRO A 249 -8.75 15.93 -5.16
N ALA A 250 -9.46 15.71 -4.04
CA ALA A 250 -8.91 15.82 -2.70
C ALA A 250 -8.54 14.44 -2.14
N ILE A 251 -9.41 13.80 -1.36
CA ILE A 251 -9.07 12.57 -0.63
C ILE A 251 -10.04 11.43 -0.98
N PRO A 252 -9.60 10.39 -1.71
CA PRO A 252 -10.45 9.24 -1.99
C PRO A 252 -10.97 8.50 -0.77
N VAL A 253 -10.18 8.37 0.30
CA VAL A 253 -10.61 7.76 1.56
C VAL A 253 -10.02 8.51 2.75
N ILE A 254 -10.85 8.97 3.66
CA ILE A 254 -10.43 9.52 4.96
C ILE A 254 -11.27 8.93 6.08
N ILE A 255 -10.63 8.27 7.05
CA ILE A 255 -11.34 7.62 8.16
C ILE A 255 -10.66 7.92 9.50
N GLU A 256 -11.45 8.36 10.46
CA GLU A 256 -11.06 8.51 11.86
C GLU A 256 -11.63 7.39 12.71
N GLY A 257 -10.88 6.30 12.77
CA GLY A 257 -11.22 5.19 13.63
C GLY A 257 -10.35 3.96 13.43
N GLU A 258 -10.79 2.89 14.07
CA GLU A 258 -10.05 1.63 14.24
C GLU A 258 -10.66 0.52 13.38
N GLY A 259 -9.86 -0.52 13.08
CA GLY A 259 -10.36 -1.72 12.39
C GLY A 259 -10.72 -1.48 10.92
N THR A 260 -10.29 -0.36 10.34
CA THR A 260 -10.57 -0.03 8.93
C THR A 260 -9.84 -1.01 8.01
N ARG A 261 -10.55 -1.59 7.04
CA ARG A 261 -10.00 -2.47 6.00
C ARG A 261 -10.16 -1.84 4.63
N ILE A 262 -9.06 -1.60 3.94
CA ILE A 262 -9.01 -1.04 2.59
C ILE A 262 -8.27 -2.04 1.69
N ALA A 263 -9.01 -2.83 0.93
CA ALA A 263 -8.45 -3.94 0.14
C ALA A 263 -9.11 -4.08 -1.23
N GLY A 264 -8.33 -4.39 -2.27
CA GLY A 264 -8.83 -4.66 -3.62
C GLY A 264 -9.32 -3.41 -4.37
N ASN A 265 -8.69 -2.25 -4.17
CA ASN A 265 -9.15 -0.99 -4.78
C ASN A 265 -8.15 -0.44 -5.80
N PHE A 266 -8.66 0.34 -6.76
CA PHE A 266 -7.87 1.21 -7.64
C PHE A 266 -8.04 2.66 -7.16
N PHE A 267 -6.94 3.33 -6.87
CA PHE A 267 -6.88 4.73 -6.44
C PHE A 267 -6.18 5.57 -7.49
N GLY A 268 -6.91 6.46 -8.18
CA GLY A 268 -6.34 7.28 -9.24
C GLY A 268 -5.80 6.47 -10.42
N VAL A 269 -6.33 5.26 -10.66
CA VAL A 269 -5.93 4.39 -11.78
C VAL A 269 -7.17 3.97 -12.57
N MET A 270 -7.12 4.12 -13.88
CA MET A 270 -8.21 3.77 -14.80
C MET A 270 -8.51 2.26 -14.78
N PRO A 271 -9.69 1.82 -15.24
CA PRO A 271 -10.09 0.41 -15.22
C PRO A 271 -9.13 -0.57 -15.93
N ASP A 272 -8.30 -0.09 -16.86
CA ASP A 272 -7.28 -0.92 -17.51
C ASP A 272 -6.08 -1.25 -16.61
N GLY A 273 -5.94 -0.54 -15.49
CA GLY A 273 -4.90 -0.74 -14.49
C GLY A 273 -3.50 -0.24 -14.90
N VAL A 274 -3.35 0.38 -16.06
CA VAL A 274 -2.05 0.83 -16.60
C VAL A 274 -2.02 2.30 -16.98
N ARG A 275 -3.11 3.04 -16.75
CA ARG A 275 -3.13 4.51 -16.84
C ARG A 275 -3.51 5.11 -15.51
N ASP A 276 -2.63 5.94 -14.95
CA ASP A 276 -2.96 6.79 -13.81
C ASP A 276 -3.74 8.04 -14.25
N VAL A 277 -4.46 8.60 -13.28
CA VAL A 277 -5.15 9.89 -13.37
C VAL A 277 -4.53 10.78 -12.32
N ASN A 278 -3.74 11.75 -12.78
CA ASN A 278 -3.05 12.69 -11.91
C ASN A 278 -3.77 14.05 -11.94
N LEU A 279 -4.80 14.20 -11.10
CA LEU A 279 -5.57 15.45 -11.03
C LEU A 279 -4.77 16.62 -10.47
N MET A 280 -3.62 16.36 -9.84
CA MET A 280 -2.75 17.39 -9.28
C MET A 280 -2.11 18.26 -10.38
N LEU A 281 -2.03 17.71 -11.60
CA LEU A 281 -1.61 18.43 -12.81
C LEU A 281 -2.74 19.25 -13.44
N ASP A 282 -4.00 19.10 -12.99
CA ASP A 282 -5.10 19.95 -13.45
C ASP A 282 -5.03 21.31 -12.73
N PRO A 283 -4.80 22.43 -13.45
CA PRO A 283 -4.75 23.75 -12.83
C PRO A 283 -6.03 24.14 -12.08
N ALA A 284 -7.18 23.53 -12.42
CA ALA A 284 -8.44 23.77 -11.72
C ALA A 284 -8.54 23.05 -10.37
N GLN A 285 -7.68 22.06 -10.11
CA GLN A 285 -7.65 21.24 -8.89
C GLN A 285 -6.31 21.33 -8.15
N ALA A 286 -5.39 22.19 -8.61
CA ALA A 286 -4.04 22.28 -8.06
C ALA A 286 -4.08 22.67 -6.56
N GLY A 287 -3.43 21.85 -5.73
CA GLY A 287 -3.34 22.04 -4.28
C GLY A 287 -4.56 21.54 -3.51
N SER A 288 -5.50 20.83 -4.15
CA SER A 288 -6.64 20.20 -3.46
C SER A 288 -6.32 18.79 -2.93
N PHE A 289 -5.34 18.10 -3.50
CA PHE A 289 -5.01 16.72 -3.14
C PHE A 289 -4.27 16.67 -1.79
N GLU A 290 -4.74 15.80 -0.88
CA GLU A 290 -4.15 15.61 0.47
C GLU A 290 -3.76 14.13 0.74
N GLY A 291 -3.94 13.23 -0.23
CA GLY A 291 -3.55 11.83 -0.10
C GLY A 291 -4.55 10.89 -0.77
N PHE A 292 -4.15 9.66 -1.10
CA PHE A 292 -5.10 8.64 -1.56
C PHE A 292 -5.92 8.06 -0.40
N ILE A 293 -5.27 7.90 0.75
CA ILE A 293 -5.87 7.38 1.98
C ILE A 293 -5.33 8.22 3.14
N GLU A 294 -6.24 8.70 3.98
CA GLU A 294 -5.91 9.26 5.28
C GLU A 294 -6.57 8.47 6.42
N ILE A 295 -5.79 8.16 7.45
CA ILE A 295 -6.27 7.49 8.65
C ILE A 295 -5.93 8.34 9.88
N GLY A 296 -6.97 8.90 10.50
CA GLY A 296 -6.84 9.82 11.62
C GLY A 296 -7.13 9.19 12.97
N ARG A 297 -6.49 9.73 14.01
CA ARG A 297 -6.99 9.75 15.40
C ARG A 297 -7.42 8.36 15.92
N ALA A 298 -6.39 7.56 16.23
CA ALA A 298 -6.46 6.16 16.65
C ALA A 298 -6.76 5.21 15.48
N GLY A 299 -5.86 5.16 14.49
CA GLY A 299 -5.89 4.23 13.35
C GLY A 299 -5.51 2.79 13.72
N ASN A 300 -5.85 2.32 14.92
CA ASN A 300 -5.46 0.98 15.40
C ASN A 300 -6.12 -0.11 14.54
N ASN A 301 -5.43 -1.23 14.35
CA ASN A 301 -5.94 -2.39 13.59
C ASN A 301 -6.32 -2.06 12.14
N THR A 302 -5.70 -1.03 11.56
CA THR A 302 -5.94 -0.66 10.17
C THR A 302 -5.22 -1.62 9.24
N LEU A 303 -5.92 -2.08 8.20
CA LEU A 303 -5.38 -2.86 7.11
C LEU A 303 -5.53 -2.11 5.78
N ILE A 304 -4.42 -1.91 5.07
CA ILE A 304 -4.37 -1.43 3.69
C ILE A 304 -3.69 -2.51 2.84
N GLY A 305 -4.50 -3.26 2.09
CA GLY A 305 -4.05 -4.36 1.25
C GLY A 305 -4.38 -5.73 1.84
N THR A 306 -3.44 -6.67 1.76
CA THR A 306 -3.65 -8.09 2.12
C THR A 306 -3.39 -8.36 3.60
N ASP A 307 -4.21 -9.19 4.26
CA ASP A 307 -3.94 -9.59 5.66
C ASP A 307 -2.99 -10.79 5.78
N GLY A 308 -2.76 -11.53 4.69
CA GLY A 308 -1.80 -12.63 4.63
C GLY A 308 -2.36 -13.94 5.20
N ASP A 309 -3.68 -14.06 5.36
CA ASP A 309 -4.28 -15.21 6.05
C ASP A 309 -4.46 -16.47 5.18
N GLY A 310 -4.04 -16.41 3.92
CA GLY A 310 -4.16 -17.48 2.93
C GLY A 310 -5.50 -17.49 2.18
N VAL A 311 -6.39 -16.55 2.49
CA VAL A 311 -7.71 -16.40 1.87
C VAL A 311 -7.74 -15.12 1.05
N ASN A 312 -8.03 -15.24 -0.24
CA ASN A 312 -8.15 -14.12 -1.19
C ASN A 312 -6.92 -13.22 -1.37
N ASP A 313 -5.81 -13.37 -0.65
CA ASP A 313 -4.67 -12.44 -0.61
C ASP A 313 -4.27 -11.83 -1.97
N ALA A 314 -4.25 -12.66 -3.03
CA ALA A 314 -3.93 -12.23 -4.39
C ALA A 314 -4.87 -11.14 -4.96
N ASN A 315 -6.04 -10.96 -4.37
CA ASN A 315 -7.08 -10.01 -4.74
C ASN A 315 -7.25 -8.85 -3.75
N GLU A 316 -6.51 -8.82 -2.64
CA GLU A 316 -6.70 -7.84 -1.55
C GLU A 316 -5.80 -6.61 -1.68
N ARG A 317 -4.74 -6.72 -2.45
CA ARG A 317 -3.87 -5.62 -2.87
C ARG A 317 -4.64 -4.41 -3.43
N ASN A 318 -4.16 -3.20 -3.12
CA ASN A 318 -4.62 -1.98 -3.78
C ASN A 318 -3.62 -1.51 -4.86
N ILE A 319 -4.12 -0.77 -5.85
CA ILE A 319 -3.35 -0.15 -6.94
C ILE A 319 -3.43 1.36 -6.77
N PHE A 320 -2.30 2.02 -6.60
CA PHE A 320 -2.23 3.47 -6.45
C PHE A 320 -1.59 4.12 -7.67
N GLY A 321 -2.23 5.19 -8.15
CA GLY A 321 -1.68 6.10 -9.14
C GLY A 321 -0.46 6.82 -8.61
N GLY A 322 0.11 7.69 -9.44
CA GLY A 322 1.24 8.51 -9.03
C GLY A 322 0.82 9.72 -8.20
N THR A 323 1.61 10.05 -7.18
CA THR A 323 1.44 11.23 -6.33
C THR A 323 2.59 12.21 -6.56
N LEU A 324 2.26 13.48 -6.79
CA LEU A 324 3.21 14.58 -6.97
C LEU A 324 3.39 15.39 -5.68
N PRO A 325 4.56 16.04 -5.50
CA PRO A 325 4.82 16.91 -4.37
C PRO A 325 3.98 18.20 -4.41
N ALA A 326 3.85 18.87 -3.26
CA ALA A 326 2.99 20.05 -3.09
C ALA A 326 3.25 21.20 -4.08
N ASN A 327 4.50 21.41 -4.49
CA ASN A 327 4.86 22.41 -5.50
C ASN A 327 4.35 22.09 -6.92
N PHE A 328 3.84 20.88 -7.16
CA PHE A 328 3.15 20.46 -8.38
C PHE A 328 1.64 20.29 -8.16
N GLY A 329 1.08 20.90 -7.11
CA GLY A 329 -0.35 20.84 -6.79
C GLY A 329 -0.78 19.56 -6.09
N GLY A 330 0.16 18.75 -5.62
CA GLY A 330 -0.09 17.52 -4.88
C GLY A 330 0.16 17.65 -3.38
N TYR A 331 0.71 16.60 -2.78
CA TYR A 331 0.90 16.46 -1.34
C TYR A 331 2.25 15.82 -1.01
N ASP A 332 2.56 15.64 0.28
CA ASP A 332 3.88 15.18 0.71
C ASP A 332 4.02 13.65 0.71
N HIS A 333 2.92 12.91 0.60
CA HIS A 333 2.90 11.44 0.59
C HIS A 333 1.61 10.86 -0.01
N SER A 334 1.60 9.58 -0.36
CA SER A 334 0.43 8.90 -0.93
C SER A 334 -0.58 8.40 0.11
N ILE A 335 -0.11 8.00 1.29
CA ILE A 335 -0.93 7.46 2.39
C ILE A 335 -0.56 8.20 3.68
N GLU A 336 -1.53 8.86 4.29
CA GLU A 336 -1.36 9.62 5.52
C GLU A 336 -1.93 8.87 6.72
N PHE A 337 -1.19 8.91 7.82
CA PHE A 337 -1.72 8.70 9.16
C PHE A 337 -1.51 9.96 9.98
N TYR A 338 -2.52 10.45 10.70
CA TYR A 338 -2.37 11.61 11.58
C TYR A 338 -3.00 11.40 12.96
N GLY A 339 -2.51 12.14 13.96
CA GLY A 339 -3.07 12.09 15.32
C GLY A 339 -3.02 10.70 15.97
N GLN A 340 -2.06 9.86 15.59
CA GLN A 340 -1.96 8.48 16.08
C GLN A 340 -1.52 8.44 17.55
N SER A 341 -2.39 7.84 18.38
CA SER A 341 -2.15 7.62 19.80
C SER A 341 -3.05 6.47 20.30
N PRO A 342 -2.52 5.25 20.51
CA PRO A 342 -1.14 4.81 20.29
C PRO A 342 -0.77 4.49 18.83
N GLY A 343 -1.73 4.05 17.99
CA GLY A 343 -1.49 3.60 16.60
C GLY A 343 -0.85 2.21 16.54
N THR A 344 -1.60 1.15 16.80
CA THR A 344 -1.10 -0.23 16.91
C THR A 344 -1.68 -1.14 15.83
N ASN A 345 -0.93 -2.18 15.44
CA ASN A 345 -1.39 -3.19 14.48
C ASN A 345 -1.84 -2.55 13.14
N ILE A 346 -1.02 -1.63 12.62
CA ILE A 346 -1.25 -1.00 11.32
C ILE A 346 -0.52 -1.82 10.26
N VAL A 347 -1.25 -2.36 9.30
CA VAL A 347 -0.73 -3.22 8.24
C VAL A 347 -0.93 -2.57 6.88
N ILE A 348 0.16 -2.44 6.14
CA ILE A 348 0.18 -2.01 4.74
C ILE A 348 0.95 -3.08 3.96
N ALA A 349 0.26 -3.95 3.23
CA ALA A 349 0.86 -5.13 2.61
C ALA A 349 0.26 -5.46 1.23
N GLY A 350 1.10 -5.92 0.30
CA GLY A 350 0.73 -6.38 -1.05
C GLY A 350 0.37 -5.29 -2.05
N ASN A 351 0.46 -4.02 -1.68
CA ASN A 351 0.01 -2.91 -2.51
C ASN A 351 1.00 -2.58 -3.63
N PHE A 352 0.48 -2.07 -4.77
CA PHE A 352 1.29 -1.48 -5.83
C PHE A 352 1.14 0.04 -5.81
N ILE A 353 2.26 0.74 -5.63
CA ILE A 353 2.30 2.20 -5.47
C ILE A 353 3.23 2.78 -6.54
N GLY A 354 2.70 3.69 -7.36
CA GLY A 354 3.44 4.29 -8.47
C GLY A 354 3.67 3.35 -9.65
N VAL A 355 2.98 2.20 -9.70
CA VAL A 355 3.13 1.19 -10.75
C VAL A 355 1.80 0.51 -11.07
N GLY A 356 1.56 0.26 -12.36
CA GLY A 356 0.35 -0.38 -12.86
C GLY A 356 0.24 -1.87 -12.52
N ILE A 357 -0.92 -2.46 -12.84
CA ILE A 357 -1.26 -3.85 -12.53
C ILE A 357 -0.32 -4.89 -13.15
N ASP A 358 0.42 -4.53 -14.20
CA ASP A 358 1.46 -5.37 -14.80
C ASP A 358 2.76 -5.41 -13.99
N GLY A 359 2.87 -4.58 -12.94
CA GLY A 359 4.06 -4.40 -12.12
C GLY A 359 5.24 -3.78 -12.88
N GLN A 360 5.00 -3.14 -14.02
CA GLN A 360 6.04 -2.61 -14.90
C GLN A 360 5.75 -1.19 -15.37
N THR A 361 4.50 -0.89 -15.73
CA THR A 361 4.09 0.43 -16.20
C THR A 361 4.23 1.43 -15.06
N ARG A 362 5.10 2.42 -15.22
CA ARG A 362 5.36 3.45 -14.22
C ARG A 362 4.36 4.58 -14.29
N PHE A 363 3.94 5.05 -13.12
CA PHE A 363 3.15 6.25 -12.96
C PHE A 363 4.01 7.44 -12.55
N THR A 364 3.51 8.65 -12.78
CA THR A 364 4.24 9.87 -12.45
C THR A 364 4.15 10.09 -10.94
N ASN A 365 5.20 9.69 -10.21
CA ASN A 365 5.21 9.59 -8.76
C ASN A 365 6.53 10.13 -8.19
N ALA A 366 6.48 10.95 -7.13
CA ALA A 366 7.67 11.59 -6.58
C ALA A 366 7.59 11.93 -5.08
N VAL A 367 6.85 11.13 -4.31
CA VAL A 367 6.64 11.34 -2.87
C VAL A 367 6.72 10.02 -2.09
N PRO A 368 7.04 10.04 -0.79
CA PRO A 368 6.87 8.89 0.09
C PRO A 368 5.54 8.17 -0.06
N ALA A 369 5.57 6.84 -0.03
CA ALA A 369 4.37 6.03 -0.10
C ALA A 369 3.49 6.15 1.16
N LEU A 370 4.13 6.38 2.31
CA LEU A 370 3.51 6.43 3.63
C LEU A 370 4.28 7.45 4.48
N ASN A 371 3.57 8.24 5.29
CA ASN A 371 4.23 9.16 6.23
C ASN A 371 4.73 8.48 7.51
N ALA A 372 4.03 7.42 7.95
CA ALA A 372 4.31 6.63 9.14
C ALA A 372 4.30 7.45 10.45
N ALA A 373 3.43 8.46 10.54
CA ALA A 373 3.36 9.31 11.72
C ALA A 373 2.78 8.59 12.95
N GLY A 374 3.06 9.17 14.12
CA GLY A 374 2.58 8.69 15.41
C GLY A 374 3.71 8.48 16.41
N GLY A 375 3.55 9.03 17.61
CA GLY A 375 4.62 9.06 18.62
C GLY A 375 5.15 7.67 19.00
N THR A 376 4.27 6.68 19.12
CA THR A 376 4.63 5.28 19.43
C THR A 376 3.98 4.29 18.48
N ALA A 377 3.61 4.74 17.28
CA ALA A 377 2.83 3.93 16.36
C ALA A 377 3.65 2.74 15.82
N VAL A 378 2.97 1.62 15.55
CA VAL A 378 3.57 0.36 15.10
C VAL A 378 3.00 -0.01 13.74
N PHE A 379 3.86 0.01 12.72
CA PHE A 379 3.51 -0.30 11.33
C PHE A 379 4.20 -1.58 10.87
N ARG A 380 3.45 -2.40 10.14
CA ARG A 380 3.94 -3.43 9.23
C ARG A 380 3.76 -2.91 7.81
N PHE A 381 4.86 -2.61 7.15
CA PHE A 381 4.90 -2.23 5.73
C PHE A 381 5.51 -3.39 4.94
N GLY A 382 4.69 -4.34 4.50
CA GLY A 382 5.13 -5.54 3.78
C GLY A 382 4.80 -6.83 4.52
N SER A 383 5.55 -7.89 4.24
CA SER A 383 5.30 -9.24 4.74
C SER A 383 5.68 -9.42 6.21
N ASN A 384 4.96 -10.26 6.94
CA ASN A 384 5.44 -10.77 8.24
C ASN A 384 6.38 -11.98 8.08
N LEU A 385 6.41 -12.59 6.89
CA LEU A 385 7.19 -13.78 6.54
C LEU A 385 6.87 -14.96 7.46
N ASP A 386 5.58 -15.21 7.68
CA ASP A 386 5.09 -16.30 8.52
C ASP A 386 4.90 -17.63 7.76
N GLY A 387 5.15 -17.61 6.45
CA GLY A 387 5.04 -18.76 5.55
C GLY A 387 3.68 -18.91 4.89
N VAL A 388 2.75 -17.98 5.13
CA VAL A 388 1.46 -17.89 4.46
C VAL A 388 1.44 -16.64 3.60
N SER A 389 1.27 -16.82 2.29
CA SER A 389 1.13 -15.71 1.32
C SER A 389 2.26 -14.68 1.32
N ASP A 390 3.43 -14.96 1.90
CA ASP A 390 4.62 -14.10 1.93
C ASP A 390 4.93 -13.41 0.58
N ASP A 391 4.84 -14.15 -0.53
CA ASP A 391 5.10 -13.66 -1.90
C ASP A 391 4.08 -12.60 -2.37
N LEU A 392 2.93 -12.49 -1.70
CA LEU A 392 1.83 -11.57 -1.98
C LEU A 392 1.77 -10.38 -1.01
N GLU A 393 2.36 -10.51 0.18
CA GLU A 393 2.33 -9.45 1.21
C GLU A 393 3.36 -8.33 0.97
N GLY A 394 4.41 -8.59 0.18
CA GLY A 394 5.40 -7.56 -0.16
C GLY A 394 4.76 -6.43 -0.97
N ASN A 395 4.88 -5.17 -0.51
CA ASN A 395 4.48 -4.02 -1.32
C ASN A 395 5.46 -3.83 -2.47
N ARG A 396 4.97 -3.28 -3.58
CA ARG A 396 5.77 -2.85 -4.72
C ARG A 396 5.68 -1.33 -4.86
N VAL A 397 6.80 -0.64 -4.59
CA VAL A 397 6.84 0.82 -4.54
C VAL A 397 7.84 1.37 -5.55
N PHE A 398 7.32 2.11 -6.52
CA PHE A 398 8.07 2.74 -7.60
C PHE A 398 7.98 4.25 -7.45
N ASN A 399 9.11 4.94 -7.44
CA ASN A 399 9.13 6.34 -7.06
C ASN A 399 10.13 7.19 -7.88
N TYR A 400 9.96 8.51 -7.79
CA TYR A 400 10.74 9.53 -8.47
C TYR A 400 10.84 9.29 -9.98
N TRP A 401 9.67 9.16 -10.60
CA TRP A 401 9.49 8.98 -12.04
C TRP A 401 8.55 10.05 -12.61
N PRO A 402 8.85 10.62 -13.80
CA PRO A 402 9.98 10.31 -14.67
C PRO A 402 11.27 11.06 -14.26
N PRO A 403 12.46 10.53 -14.58
CA PRO A 403 13.74 11.04 -14.09
C PRO A 403 14.16 12.39 -14.70
N ASP A 404 13.55 12.79 -15.81
CA ASP A 404 13.73 14.13 -16.40
C ASP A 404 13.02 15.23 -15.59
N VAL A 405 12.03 14.87 -14.77
CA VAL A 405 11.33 15.78 -13.85
C VAL A 405 11.80 15.60 -12.41
N PHE A 406 11.87 14.35 -11.94
CA PHE A 406 12.12 14.01 -10.54
C PHE A 406 13.47 13.32 -10.30
N GLY A 407 14.42 13.50 -11.22
CA GLY A 407 15.77 12.94 -11.09
C GLY A 407 16.68 13.72 -10.14
N VAL A 408 17.99 13.56 -10.34
CA VAL A 408 19.06 14.09 -9.48
C VAL A 408 18.92 15.59 -9.22
N ASP A 409 18.61 16.39 -10.24
CA ASP A 409 18.48 17.85 -10.11
C ASP A 409 17.31 18.27 -9.21
N TYR A 410 16.22 17.51 -9.22
CA TYR A 410 15.08 17.73 -8.32
C TYR A 410 15.46 17.32 -6.89
N LEU A 411 15.99 16.12 -6.72
CA LEU A 411 16.36 15.59 -5.41
C LEU A 411 17.45 16.40 -4.71
N ALA A 412 18.38 17.00 -5.46
CA ALA A 412 19.43 17.88 -4.91
C ALA A 412 18.87 19.14 -4.23
N GLN A 413 17.61 19.48 -4.47
CA GLN A 413 16.93 20.62 -3.84
C GLN A 413 16.29 20.24 -2.49
N LEU A 414 16.16 18.95 -2.20
CA LEU A 414 15.56 18.46 -0.97
C LEU A 414 16.59 18.49 0.17
N GLY A 415 16.16 18.98 1.34
CA GLY A 415 16.95 18.86 2.57
C GLY A 415 16.91 17.44 3.14
N PRO A 416 17.71 17.13 4.17
CA PRO A 416 17.77 15.78 4.76
C PRO A 416 16.41 15.19 5.15
N ALA A 417 15.48 15.99 5.66
CA ALA A 417 14.13 15.52 6.01
C ALA A 417 13.32 15.05 4.78
N GLY A 418 13.51 15.69 3.62
CA GLY A 418 12.85 15.30 2.37
C GLY A 418 13.57 14.17 1.62
N LEU A 419 14.70 13.68 2.13
CA LEU A 419 15.47 12.58 1.54
C LEU A 419 15.24 11.23 2.25
N GLY A 420 14.11 11.08 2.95
CA GLY A 420 13.73 9.86 3.67
C GLY A 420 12.66 9.05 2.94
N PHE A 421 12.62 7.74 3.23
CA PHE A 421 11.55 6.85 2.76
C PHE A 421 10.22 7.16 3.46
N PHE A 422 10.27 7.48 4.76
CA PHE A 422 9.17 8.03 5.54
C PHE A 422 9.50 9.48 5.93
N ASP A 423 8.57 10.41 5.75
CA ASP A 423 8.74 11.83 6.07
C ASP A 423 8.37 12.16 7.53
N GLU A 424 7.40 11.46 8.13
CA GLU A 424 6.85 11.79 9.45
C GLU A 424 7.09 10.75 10.55
N ILE A 425 7.83 9.68 10.27
CA ILE A 425 8.15 8.67 11.28
C ILE A 425 8.83 9.29 12.50
N SER A 426 8.31 8.96 13.70
CA SER A 426 8.82 9.46 14.97
C SER A 426 9.87 8.52 15.58
N ALA A 427 10.75 9.06 16.44
CA ALA A 427 11.74 8.26 17.17
C ALA A 427 11.10 7.17 18.05
N GLY A 428 9.85 7.36 18.50
CA GLY A 428 9.12 6.39 19.34
C GLY A 428 8.35 5.33 18.54
N GLY A 429 8.05 5.55 17.26
CA GLY A 429 7.37 4.58 16.39
C GLY A 429 8.23 3.36 16.02
N THR A 430 7.62 2.29 15.52
CA THR A 430 8.30 1.05 15.10
C THR A 430 7.78 0.61 13.74
N VAL A 431 8.69 0.27 12.82
CA VAL A 431 8.33 -0.19 11.48
C VAL A 431 9.04 -1.51 11.16
N SER A 432 8.24 -2.49 10.74
CA SER A 432 8.70 -3.67 10.00
C SER A 432 8.54 -3.41 8.50
N ALA A 433 9.60 -3.61 7.71
CA ALA A 433 9.61 -3.31 6.27
C ALA A 433 10.07 -4.49 5.40
N ARG A 434 9.63 -5.71 5.72
CA ARG A 434 10.15 -6.96 5.16
C ARG A 434 9.44 -7.38 3.87
N GLY A 435 10.14 -8.11 3.00
CA GLY A 435 9.57 -8.74 1.80
C GLY A 435 9.19 -7.79 0.65
N ASN A 436 9.37 -6.47 0.81
CA ASN A 436 8.97 -5.51 -0.21
C ASN A 436 9.88 -5.50 -1.45
N ILE A 437 9.34 -4.93 -2.53
CA ILE A 437 10.04 -4.55 -3.75
C ILE A 437 10.08 -3.02 -3.85
N PHE A 438 11.26 -2.46 -3.72
CA PHE A 438 11.51 -1.02 -3.84
C PHE A 438 12.30 -0.72 -5.11
N VAL A 439 11.83 0.26 -5.87
CA VAL A 439 12.51 0.75 -7.06
C VAL A 439 12.58 2.28 -7.03
N ASN A 440 13.81 2.78 -6.99
CA ASN A 440 14.17 4.19 -6.97
C ASN A 440 13.52 4.99 -5.82
N ASN A 441 13.27 4.39 -4.65
CA ASN A 441 12.91 5.14 -3.44
C ASN A 441 14.16 5.71 -2.73
N LEU A 442 13.91 6.55 -1.71
CA LEU A 442 14.95 7.25 -0.95
C LEU A 442 15.45 6.43 0.26
N ALA A 443 16.32 7.05 1.06
CA ALA A 443 16.99 6.41 2.18
C ALA A 443 16.00 5.87 3.23
N PHE A 444 16.10 4.58 3.51
CA PHE A 444 15.28 3.91 4.52
C PHE A 444 15.94 3.93 5.92
N PRO A 445 15.16 4.09 7.02
CA PRO A 445 13.77 4.55 7.01
C PRO A 445 13.68 6.06 6.71
N VAL A 446 14.76 6.78 6.96
CA VAL A 446 14.95 8.21 6.69
C VAL A 446 16.39 8.48 6.29
N SER A 447 16.66 9.69 5.79
CA SER A 447 18.03 10.16 5.55
C SER A 447 18.92 10.02 6.80
N PRO A 448 20.16 9.51 6.69
CA PRO A 448 21.11 9.44 7.80
C PRO A 448 21.47 10.81 8.37
N SER A 449 21.24 11.90 7.65
CA SER A 449 21.52 13.27 8.11
C SER A 449 20.30 13.95 8.71
N ARG A 450 19.14 13.27 8.82
CA ARG A 450 17.93 13.80 9.49
C ARG A 450 18.28 14.21 10.92
N ASP A 451 17.80 15.38 11.34
CA ASP A 451 18.06 15.97 12.66
C ASP A 451 19.56 16.05 13.01
N GLY A 452 20.39 16.37 12.00
CA GLY A 452 21.84 16.42 12.15
C GLY A 452 22.47 15.06 12.43
N GLY A 453 21.81 13.97 12.04
CA GLY A 453 22.21 12.58 12.26
C GLY A 453 21.77 11.97 13.58
N SER A 454 21.15 12.76 14.46
CA SER A 454 20.69 12.26 15.76
C SER A 454 19.48 11.33 15.68
N PHE A 455 18.69 11.40 14.58
CA PHE A 455 17.46 10.62 14.45
C PHE A 455 17.72 9.11 14.51
N TRP A 456 18.70 8.59 13.77
CA TRP A 456 18.98 7.15 13.75
C TRP A 456 19.35 6.62 15.14
N VAL A 457 20.20 7.35 15.88
CA VAL A 457 20.57 6.96 17.25
C VAL A 457 19.32 6.91 18.14
N ASN A 458 18.50 7.97 18.10
CA ASN A 458 17.29 8.08 18.92
C ASN A 458 16.21 7.06 18.54
N TYR A 459 16.10 6.70 17.27
CA TYR A 459 15.14 5.72 16.78
C TYR A 459 15.58 4.30 17.15
N TYR A 460 16.83 3.92 16.91
CA TYR A 460 17.30 2.55 17.12
C TYR A 460 17.70 2.21 18.57
N GLN A 461 17.85 3.18 19.47
CA GLN A 461 18.15 2.93 20.90
C GLN A 461 17.15 2.03 21.62
N LYS A 462 15.93 1.88 21.09
CA LYS A 462 14.93 0.98 21.66
C LYS A 462 15.27 -0.50 21.47
N ALA A 463 16.07 -0.81 20.45
CA ALA A 463 16.39 -2.19 20.06
C ALA A 463 17.88 -2.52 20.16
N LEU A 464 18.77 -1.53 20.06
CA LEU A 464 20.21 -1.75 20.00
C LEU A 464 20.92 -1.41 21.31
N VAL A 465 21.98 -2.16 21.62
CA VAL A 465 22.83 -1.94 22.80
C VAL A 465 23.64 -0.64 22.68
N ASP A 466 24.21 -0.38 21.50
CA ASP A 466 25.00 0.82 21.22
C ASP A 466 24.73 1.36 19.81
N PRO A 467 23.60 2.05 19.59
CA PRO A 467 23.27 2.64 18.30
C PRO A 467 24.23 3.76 17.87
N ALA A 468 25.03 4.33 18.78
CA ALA A 468 26.03 5.34 18.46
C ALA A 468 27.26 4.76 17.75
N ALA A 469 27.54 3.46 17.94
CA ALA A 469 28.56 2.74 17.19
C ALA A 469 28.13 2.41 15.75
N GLY A 470 26.82 2.42 15.46
CA GLY A 470 26.26 2.19 14.14
C GLY A 470 24.95 1.41 14.19
N VAL A 471 24.10 1.63 13.18
CA VAL A 471 22.76 1.00 13.08
C VAL A 471 22.56 0.20 11.78
N VAL A 472 23.54 0.26 10.88
CA VAL A 472 23.48 -0.36 9.56
C VAL A 472 24.19 -1.72 9.60
N PRO A 473 23.57 -2.81 9.11
CA PRO A 473 24.27 -4.08 8.94
C PRO A 473 25.35 -3.99 7.86
N VAL A 474 26.36 -4.85 7.92
CA VAL A 474 27.50 -4.84 7.00
C VAL A 474 27.65 -6.19 6.33
N ILE A 475 27.80 -6.21 5.01
CA ILE A 475 28.20 -7.40 4.27
C ILE A 475 29.73 -7.42 4.19
N ALA A 476 30.35 -8.47 4.70
CA ALA A 476 31.80 -8.62 4.70
C ALA A 476 32.32 -8.85 3.28
N THR A 477 33.47 -8.27 2.95
CA THR A 477 34.08 -8.28 1.60
C THR A 477 34.43 -9.69 1.08
N GLU A 478 34.61 -10.64 1.98
CA GLU A 478 34.85 -12.05 1.69
C GLU A 478 33.58 -12.86 1.41
N SER A 479 32.41 -12.22 1.42
CA SER A 479 31.15 -12.84 1.00
C SER A 479 31.21 -13.24 -0.47
N THR A 480 30.54 -14.33 -0.79
CA THR A 480 30.44 -14.91 -2.14
C THR A 480 28.99 -15.24 -2.44
N ALA A 481 28.69 -15.60 -3.69
CA ALA A 481 27.34 -16.05 -4.04
C ALA A 481 26.96 -17.43 -3.45
N GLN A 482 27.80 -18.03 -2.59
CA GLN A 482 27.48 -19.23 -1.80
C GLN A 482 27.50 -18.98 -0.29
N ARG A 483 28.26 -17.99 0.18
CA ARG A 483 28.47 -17.70 1.60
C ARG A 483 28.27 -16.23 1.85
N LEU A 484 27.28 -15.88 2.67
CA LEU A 484 27.01 -14.50 3.06
C LEU A 484 27.52 -14.30 4.49
N LYS A 485 28.49 -13.41 4.64
CA LYS A 485 29.14 -13.10 5.92
C LYS A 485 29.00 -11.64 6.26
N GLY A 486 29.03 -11.30 7.54
CA GLY A 486 28.90 -9.91 7.93
C GLY A 486 28.60 -9.72 9.40
N THR A 487 28.14 -8.51 9.70
CA THR A 487 27.79 -8.09 11.05
C THR A 487 26.46 -7.39 11.08
N VAL A 488 25.76 -7.53 12.18
CA VAL A 488 24.56 -6.75 12.53
C VAL A 488 24.84 -5.98 13.83
N PRO A 489 24.31 -4.76 14.00
CA PRO A 489 24.32 -4.11 15.30
C PRO A 489 23.70 -5.00 16.38
N LEU A 490 24.35 -5.06 17.56
CA LEU A 490 23.91 -5.94 18.64
C LEU A 490 22.59 -5.47 19.26
N ALA A 491 21.60 -6.35 19.28
CA ALA A 491 20.30 -6.10 19.88
C ALA A 491 20.31 -6.22 21.42
N VAL A 492 19.39 -5.53 22.08
CA VAL A 492 19.11 -5.67 23.52
C VAL A 492 18.35 -6.99 23.72
N ALA A 493 19.06 -8.05 24.08
CA ALA A 493 18.52 -9.42 24.11
C ALA A 493 17.31 -9.61 25.04
N GLU A 494 17.15 -8.76 26.07
CA GLU A 494 16.04 -8.82 27.01
C GLU A 494 14.69 -8.42 26.38
N THR A 495 14.71 -7.50 25.41
CA THR A 495 13.49 -6.95 24.77
C THR A 495 13.39 -7.29 23.28
N TRP A 496 14.52 -7.58 22.63
CA TRP A 496 14.62 -7.95 21.21
C TRP A 496 15.50 -9.21 21.05
N PRO A 497 15.01 -10.37 21.52
CA PRO A 497 15.81 -11.59 21.63
C PRO A 497 16.18 -12.23 20.29
N GLU A 498 15.54 -11.85 19.18
CA GLU A 498 15.83 -12.41 17.86
C GLU A 498 16.30 -11.34 16.87
N THR A 499 17.29 -11.69 16.06
CA THR A 499 17.75 -10.89 14.92
C THR A 499 17.75 -11.75 13.66
N HIS A 500 17.13 -11.25 12.60
CA HIS A 500 17.03 -11.92 11.30
C HIS A 500 17.61 -11.04 10.20
N VAL A 501 18.36 -11.63 9.28
CA VAL A 501 18.91 -10.97 8.11
C VAL A 501 18.05 -11.30 6.91
N ASP A 502 17.38 -10.29 6.35
CA ASP A 502 16.68 -10.41 5.08
C ASP A 502 17.62 -10.05 3.93
N VAL A 503 17.64 -10.89 2.90
CA VAL A 503 18.55 -10.77 1.75
C VAL A 503 17.77 -10.33 0.52
N TYR A 504 18.30 -9.33 -0.19
CA TYR A 504 17.66 -8.78 -1.39
C TYR A 504 18.66 -8.65 -2.54
N LEU A 505 18.18 -8.77 -3.78
CA LEU A 505 18.86 -8.10 -4.88
C LEU A 505 18.72 -6.60 -4.68
N ALA A 506 19.83 -5.88 -4.79
CA ALA A 506 19.83 -4.42 -4.66
C ALA A 506 19.17 -3.77 -5.88
N ASP A 507 18.47 -2.67 -5.63
CA ASP A 507 17.90 -1.80 -6.67
C ASP A 507 18.99 -0.96 -7.35
N PRO A 508 19.29 -1.19 -8.64
CA PRO A 508 20.30 -0.41 -9.34
C PRO A 508 19.90 1.05 -9.56
N GLU A 509 18.59 1.38 -9.61
CA GLU A 509 18.14 2.73 -9.88
C GLU A 509 18.35 3.65 -8.67
N GLY A 510 17.89 3.25 -7.48
CA GLY A 510 18.14 3.99 -6.24
C GLY A 510 19.63 4.17 -5.95
N LEU A 511 20.45 3.15 -6.23
CA LEU A 511 21.90 3.26 -6.11
C LEU A 511 22.47 4.32 -7.06
N ALA A 512 22.11 4.26 -8.35
CA ALA A 512 22.59 5.23 -9.33
C ALA A 512 22.16 6.67 -9.00
N THR A 513 20.89 6.86 -8.63
CA THR A 513 20.33 8.15 -8.24
C THR A 513 21.04 8.72 -7.01
N GLY A 514 21.19 7.93 -5.94
CA GLY A 514 21.86 8.38 -4.72
C GLY A 514 23.35 8.64 -4.90
N GLN A 515 24.05 7.83 -5.70
CA GLN A 515 25.46 8.06 -6.04
C GLN A 515 25.65 9.37 -6.79
N ALA A 516 24.76 9.68 -7.73
CA ALA A 516 24.81 10.92 -8.50
C ALA A 516 24.56 12.17 -7.63
N LEU A 517 23.79 12.05 -6.54
CA LEU A 517 23.64 13.12 -5.54
C LEU A 517 24.89 13.33 -4.68
N GLY A 518 25.76 12.34 -4.56
CA GLY A 518 27.02 12.46 -3.83
C GLY A 518 26.87 12.69 -2.32
N ILE A 519 25.84 12.11 -1.70
CA ILE A 519 25.58 12.21 -0.26
C ILE A 519 26.70 11.49 0.52
N PRO A 520 27.52 12.17 1.34
CA PRO A 520 28.68 11.58 2.00
C PRO A 520 28.35 10.37 2.90
N GLU A 521 27.21 10.42 3.57
CA GLU A 521 26.71 9.38 4.47
C GLU A 521 26.13 8.16 3.72
N LEU A 522 25.91 8.27 2.41
CA LEU A 522 25.39 7.21 1.54
C LEU A 522 26.30 7.05 0.31
N PRO A 523 27.57 6.67 0.47
CA PRO A 523 28.54 6.65 -0.62
C PRO A 523 28.17 5.63 -1.73
N ALA A 524 27.39 4.61 -1.39
CA ALA A 524 26.86 3.63 -2.33
C ALA A 524 25.55 4.07 -3.03
N GLY A 525 24.94 5.20 -2.62
CA GLY A 525 23.63 5.67 -3.06
C GLY A 525 22.48 5.17 -2.18
N PHE A 526 21.24 5.23 -2.68
CA PHE A 526 20.06 4.77 -1.93
C PHE A 526 19.96 3.24 -2.01
N ALA A 527 20.60 2.56 -1.05
CA ALA A 527 20.52 1.12 -0.92
C ALA A 527 19.10 0.67 -0.53
N GLN A 528 18.54 -0.25 -1.30
CA GLN A 528 17.22 -0.84 -1.08
C GLN A 528 17.06 -2.15 -1.87
N GLY A 529 16.07 -2.95 -1.51
CA GLY A 529 15.80 -4.25 -2.14
C GLY A 529 14.81 -4.16 -3.29
N ARG A 530 15.20 -4.58 -4.50
CA ARG A 530 14.29 -4.73 -5.65
C ARG A 530 13.66 -6.12 -5.78
N GLN A 531 14.18 -7.08 -5.02
CA GLN A 531 13.68 -8.45 -4.99
C GLN A 531 14.13 -9.11 -3.69
N PHE A 532 13.19 -9.59 -2.90
CA PHE A 532 13.45 -10.41 -1.73
C PHE A 532 13.95 -11.81 -2.16
N LEU A 533 14.96 -12.33 -1.46
CA LEU A 533 15.58 -13.62 -1.75
C LEU A 533 15.43 -14.64 -0.62
N GLY A 534 15.29 -14.19 0.62
CA GLY A 534 15.15 -15.07 1.77
C GLY A 534 15.56 -14.40 3.08
N THR A 535 15.35 -15.11 4.18
CA THR A 535 15.68 -14.66 5.53
C THR A 535 16.51 -15.69 6.28
N PHE A 536 17.43 -15.22 7.13
CA PHE A 536 18.33 -16.06 7.91
C PHE A 536 18.41 -15.54 9.34
N LYS A 537 18.22 -16.42 10.33
CA LYS A 537 18.32 -16.08 11.74
C LYS A 537 19.78 -16.01 12.18
N VAL A 538 20.21 -14.87 12.70
CA VAL A 538 21.53 -14.67 13.31
C VAL A 538 21.64 -15.52 14.57
N ASN A 539 22.78 -16.18 14.78
CA ASN A 539 22.98 -17.16 15.85
C ASN A 539 21.90 -18.27 15.86
N GLY A 540 21.34 -18.54 14.67
CA GLY A 540 20.40 -19.62 14.41
C GLY A 540 21.09 -20.89 13.91
N PRO A 541 20.34 -21.98 13.69
CA PRO A 541 20.92 -23.25 13.22
C PRO A 541 21.63 -23.18 11.86
N ALA A 542 21.28 -22.19 11.02
CA ALA A 542 21.89 -21.96 9.71
C ALA A 542 23.11 -21.03 9.76
N ASP A 543 23.42 -20.46 10.92
CA ASP A 543 24.55 -19.56 11.13
C ASP A 543 25.79 -20.34 11.58
N GLN A 544 26.90 -20.16 10.87
CA GLN A 544 28.18 -20.78 11.22
C GLN A 544 29.07 -19.87 12.10
N ASP A 545 28.70 -18.61 12.30
CA ASP A 545 29.33 -17.73 13.28
C ASP A 545 28.44 -17.66 14.53
N PRO A 546 28.89 -18.14 15.71
CA PRO A 546 28.06 -18.17 16.91
C PRO A 546 27.98 -16.81 17.63
N ALA A 547 28.70 -15.78 17.17
CA ALA A 547 28.65 -14.47 17.80
C ALA A 547 27.32 -13.76 17.47
N PRO A 548 26.58 -13.21 18.45
CA PRO A 548 25.25 -12.63 18.23
C PRO A 548 25.23 -11.39 17.33
N GLU A 549 26.38 -10.74 17.11
CA GLU A 549 26.57 -9.58 16.24
C GLU A 549 27.18 -9.94 14.87
N ARG A 550 27.42 -11.23 14.58
CA ARG A 550 28.03 -11.71 13.33
C ARG A 550 27.19 -12.80 12.70
N PHE A 551 27.38 -13.00 11.41
CA PHE A 551 26.76 -14.12 10.72
C PHE A 551 27.66 -14.71 9.63
N ASP A 552 27.47 -16.00 9.37
CA ASP A 552 28.05 -16.74 8.24
C ASP A 552 27.02 -17.77 7.72
N PHE A 553 26.23 -17.35 6.73
CA PHE A 553 25.12 -18.14 6.16
C PHE A 553 25.53 -18.88 4.89
N ASP A 554 25.00 -20.09 4.70
CA ASP A 554 24.97 -20.74 3.40
C ASP A 554 23.83 -20.16 2.56
N ILE A 555 24.19 -19.45 1.50
CA ILE A 555 23.25 -18.86 0.55
C ILE A 555 23.33 -19.52 -0.84
N SER A 556 23.99 -20.66 -0.97
CA SER A 556 24.12 -21.37 -2.25
C SER A 556 22.77 -21.73 -2.86
N GLY A 557 21.74 -21.97 -2.03
CA GLY A 557 20.37 -22.23 -2.44
C GLY A 557 19.67 -21.05 -3.11
N LEU A 558 20.16 -19.82 -2.93
CA LEU A 558 19.61 -18.61 -3.58
C LEU A 558 19.94 -18.53 -5.08
N GLY A 559 20.86 -19.38 -5.57
CA GLY A 559 21.19 -19.45 -7.00
C GLY A 559 21.84 -18.19 -7.59
N LEU A 560 22.47 -17.36 -6.74
CA LEU A 560 23.18 -16.16 -7.16
C LEU A 560 24.42 -16.53 -8.00
N VAL A 561 24.86 -15.65 -8.90
CA VAL A 561 26.07 -15.89 -9.72
C VAL A 561 26.96 -14.65 -9.72
N ASP A 562 26.38 -13.56 -10.22
CA ASP A 562 26.98 -12.25 -10.29
C ASP A 562 25.88 -11.23 -10.01
N ALA A 563 25.67 -10.97 -8.71
CA ALA A 563 24.51 -10.25 -8.23
C ALA A 563 24.93 -9.16 -7.24
N MET A 564 24.35 -7.97 -7.38
CA MET A 564 24.44 -6.94 -6.35
C MET A 564 23.43 -7.26 -5.26
N VAL A 565 23.91 -7.52 -4.04
CA VAL A 565 23.09 -7.93 -2.90
C VAL A 565 23.17 -6.86 -1.82
N THR A 566 22.04 -6.55 -1.21
CA THR A 566 21.93 -5.77 0.03
C THR A 566 21.15 -6.58 1.07
N ILE A 567 21.24 -6.18 2.33
CA ILE A 567 20.56 -6.84 3.44
C ILE A 567 19.94 -5.83 4.39
N THR A 568 18.93 -6.27 5.15
CA THR A 568 18.48 -5.59 6.38
C THR A 568 18.63 -6.52 7.56
N ALA A 569 18.83 -5.95 8.75
CA ALA A 569 18.67 -6.63 10.02
C ALA A 569 17.28 -6.31 10.57
N ASN A 570 16.59 -7.34 11.05
CA ASN A 570 15.24 -7.26 11.59
C ASN A 570 15.25 -7.77 13.02
N TYR A 571 15.10 -6.83 13.96
CA TYR A 571 15.08 -7.12 15.38
C TYR A 571 13.65 -7.43 15.79
N ALA A 572 13.42 -8.56 16.45
CA ALA A 572 12.09 -9.01 16.81
C ALA A 572 11.94 -9.18 18.33
N THR A 573 10.79 -8.77 18.88
CA THR A 573 10.46 -8.91 20.31
C THR A 573 10.12 -10.34 20.72
N GLY A 574 10.03 -11.24 19.74
CA GLY A 574 9.69 -12.66 19.88
C GLY A 574 10.01 -13.42 18.59
N PRO A 575 9.43 -14.61 18.38
CA PRO A 575 9.57 -15.34 17.12
C PRO A 575 9.10 -14.48 15.95
N VAL A 576 9.95 -14.22 14.96
CA VAL A 576 9.70 -13.19 13.92
C VAL A 576 8.38 -13.39 13.13
N ALA A 577 7.92 -14.64 12.99
CA ALA A 577 6.67 -15.01 12.32
C ALA A 577 5.44 -15.00 13.25
N GLY A 578 5.59 -14.58 14.51
CA GLY A 578 4.49 -14.57 15.47
C GLY A 578 3.54 -13.38 15.23
N PRO A 579 2.21 -13.56 15.34
CA PRO A 579 1.21 -12.54 15.01
C PRO A 579 1.31 -11.26 15.87
N ASP A 580 1.79 -11.36 17.11
CA ASP A 580 1.97 -10.22 18.03
C ASP A 580 3.43 -9.73 18.10
N THR A 581 4.29 -10.18 17.18
CA THR A 581 5.72 -9.88 17.25
C THR A 581 6.01 -8.50 16.69
N GLY A 582 6.52 -7.62 17.53
CA GLY A 582 7.08 -6.34 17.10
C GLY A 582 8.38 -6.60 16.34
N VAL A 583 8.49 -6.06 15.13
CA VAL A 583 9.71 -6.14 14.32
C VAL A 583 10.16 -4.73 13.95
N LEU A 584 11.47 -4.47 14.12
CA LEU A 584 12.12 -3.23 13.74
C LEU A 584 13.16 -3.51 12.65
N THR A 585 12.96 -2.93 11.46
CA THR A 585 13.87 -3.08 10.33
C THR A 585 14.96 -2.01 10.35
N SER A 586 16.23 -2.42 10.17
CA SER A 586 17.39 -1.52 10.03
C SER A 586 17.37 -0.78 8.69
N PRO A 587 18.26 0.23 8.48
CA PRO A 587 18.61 0.65 7.14
C PRO A 587 19.19 -0.52 6.32
N PHE A 588 19.14 -0.41 5.00
CA PHE A 588 19.79 -1.37 4.11
C PHE A 588 21.31 -1.24 4.18
N ALA A 589 22.01 -2.36 4.16
CA ALA A 589 23.47 -2.40 4.06
C ALA A 589 23.96 -1.80 2.73
N GLU A 590 25.17 -1.26 2.74
CA GLU A 590 25.88 -0.98 1.49
C GLU A 590 25.94 -2.26 0.65
N PRO A 591 25.48 -2.22 -0.62
CA PRO A 591 25.40 -3.42 -1.42
C PRO A 591 26.78 -3.96 -1.79
N LEU A 592 26.90 -5.28 -1.81
CA LEU A 592 28.10 -5.97 -2.27
C LEU A 592 27.78 -6.81 -3.49
N ARG A 593 28.66 -6.73 -4.50
CA ARG A 593 28.58 -7.60 -5.67
C ARG A 593 29.12 -8.98 -5.30
N LEU A 594 28.22 -9.93 -5.10
CA LEU A 594 28.57 -11.31 -4.79
C LEU A 594 28.93 -12.06 -6.07
N GLN A 595 30.11 -12.67 -6.06
CA GLN A 595 30.63 -13.49 -7.14
C GLN A 595 30.76 -14.95 -6.66
N GLY A 596 30.56 -15.91 -7.56
CA GLY A 596 30.98 -17.31 -7.33
C GLY A 596 29.94 -18.31 -6.86
N GLY A 597 28.69 -18.23 -7.31
CA GLY A 597 27.65 -19.20 -6.96
C GLY A 597 27.68 -20.50 -7.78
N PRO A 598 26.76 -21.44 -7.53
CA PRO A 598 26.74 -22.76 -8.16
C PRO A 598 26.38 -22.75 -9.67
N GLY A 599 26.37 -21.58 -10.32
CA GLY A 599 26.26 -21.35 -11.77
C GLY A 599 27.47 -21.81 -12.60
N GLY A 600 28.09 -22.91 -12.18
CA GLY A 600 28.87 -23.81 -13.03
C GLY A 600 30.35 -23.81 -12.73
N GLU A 601 30.88 -25.02 -12.50
CA GLU A 601 32.25 -25.38 -12.87
C GLU A 601 32.78 -24.50 -14.01
N LEU A 602 34.00 -23.96 -13.84
CA LEU A 602 34.63 -23.17 -14.88
C LEU A 602 34.91 -24.09 -16.08
N ARG A 603 34.00 -24.08 -17.06
CA ARG A 603 34.06 -24.95 -18.22
C ARG A 603 33.44 -24.28 -19.43
N PHE A 604 33.93 -24.65 -20.60
CA PHE A 604 33.26 -24.35 -21.84
C PHE A 604 31.96 -25.16 -21.92
N THR A 605 30.85 -24.49 -22.23
CA THR A 605 29.53 -25.12 -22.42
C THR A 605 29.25 -25.40 -23.89
N ALA A 606 29.79 -24.60 -24.80
CA ALA A 606 29.70 -24.84 -26.23
C ALA A 606 30.91 -24.29 -26.99
N ILE A 607 31.29 -25.00 -28.05
CA ILE A 607 32.26 -24.58 -29.06
C ILE A 607 31.58 -24.80 -30.41
N THR A 608 31.13 -23.74 -31.06
CA THR A 608 30.34 -23.82 -32.29
C THR A 608 31.04 -23.11 -33.44
N ARG A 609 30.97 -23.70 -34.64
CA ARG A 609 31.45 -23.05 -35.85
C ARG A 609 30.39 -22.07 -36.36
N VAL A 610 30.79 -20.83 -36.60
CA VAL A 610 29.95 -19.76 -37.16
C VAL A 610 30.57 -19.25 -38.47
N ALA A 611 29.84 -18.43 -39.23
CA ALA A 611 30.31 -17.92 -40.53
C ALA A 611 31.67 -17.20 -40.43
N GLU A 612 31.92 -16.51 -39.32
CA GLU A 612 33.12 -15.69 -39.09
C GLU A 612 34.23 -16.42 -38.29
N GLY A 613 34.04 -17.69 -37.90
CA GLY A 613 35.04 -18.46 -37.15
C GLY A 613 34.45 -19.45 -36.15
N ILE A 614 34.92 -19.40 -34.91
CA ILE A 614 34.47 -20.24 -33.79
C ILE A 614 33.89 -19.35 -32.70
N ARG A 615 32.70 -19.70 -32.20
CA ARG A 615 32.07 -19.09 -31.03
C ARG A 615 32.29 -19.97 -29.80
N LEU A 616 32.74 -19.36 -28.72
CA LEU A 616 33.05 -19.98 -27.44
C LEU A 616 32.06 -19.51 -26.38
N GLU A 617 31.41 -20.46 -25.70
CA GLU A 617 30.50 -20.19 -24.59
C GLU A 617 30.99 -20.94 -23.35
N TRP A 618 30.89 -20.30 -22.19
CA TRP A 618 31.32 -20.86 -20.91
C TRP A 618 30.45 -20.39 -19.74
N THR A 619 30.59 -21.12 -18.63
CA THR A 619 30.02 -20.81 -17.32
C THR A 619 31.11 -20.49 -16.30
N GLY A 620 30.73 -20.05 -15.10
CA GLY A 620 31.66 -19.88 -13.98
C GLY A 620 32.50 -18.60 -13.98
N GLY A 621 32.17 -17.59 -14.81
CA GLY A 621 32.68 -16.22 -14.69
C GLY A 621 34.17 -15.98 -14.98
N GLY A 622 34.93 -16.97 -15.44
CA GLY A 622 36.37 -16.83 -15.65
C GLY A 622 36.77 -16.02 -16.88
N THR A 623 38.01 -15.53 -16.85
CA THR A 623 38.65 -14.79 -17.95
C THR A 623 39.09 -15.75 -19.05
N LEU A 624 38.66 -15.49 -20.29
CA LEU A 624 39.14 -16.22 -21.46
C LEU A 624 40.59 -15.84 -21.76
N GLN A 625 41.47 -16.84 -21.86
CA GLN A 625 42.86 -16.67 -22.29
C GLN A 625 43.11 -17.43 -23.60
N SER A 626 44.07 -16.96 -24.39
CA SER A 626 44.54 -17.66 -25.58
C SER A 626 46.06 -17.79 -25.66
N ALA A 627 46.55 -18.80 -26.39
CA ALA A 627 47.96 -19.05 -26.64
C ALA A 627 48.18 -19.79 -27.98
N ASP A 628 49.37 -19.68 -28.55
CA ASP A 628 49.77 -20.42 -29.75
C ASP A 628 50.27 -21.83 -29.44
N GLN A 629 50.57 -22.14 -28.17
CA GLN A 629 51.03 -23.45 -27.69
C GLN A 629 50.27 -23.83 -26.41
N VAL A 630 49.88 -25.10 -26.27
CA VAL A 630 49.15 -25.58 -25.08
C VAL A 630 49.98 -25.44 -23.78
N THR A 631 51.31 -25.48 -23.92
CA THR A 631 52.27 -25.50 -22.81
C THR A 631 52.54 -24.11 -22.21
N GLY A 632 52.14 -23.00 -22.84
CA GLY A 632 52.42 -21.68 -22.28
C GLY A 632 52.26 -20.50 -23.25
N GLY A 633 52.57 -19.30 -22.75
CA GLY A 633 52.37 -18.04 -23.49
C GLY A 633 50.94 -17.50 -23.42
N TRP A 634 50.16 -17.91 -22.42
CA TRP A 634 48.76 -17.52 -22.23
C TRP A 634 48.60 -16.02 -21.98
N GLN A 635 47.75 -15.37 -22.77
CA GLN A 635 47.37 -13.97 -22.63
C GLN A 635 45.86 -13.81 -22.51
N ASP A 636 45.41 -12.83 -21.73
CA ASP A 636 43.99 -12.50 -21.56
C ASP A 636 43.42 -11.97 -22.88
N VAL A 637 42.22 -12.43 -23.23
CA VAL A 637 41.49 -11.92 -24.39
C VAL A 637 40.68 -10.71 -23.92
N SER A 638 41.18 -9.50 -24.22
CA SER A 638 40.54 -8.25 -23.80
C SER A 638 39.09 -8.16 -24.27
N GLY A 639 38.18 -7.80 -23.36
CA GLY A 639 36.75 -7.61 -23.63
C GLY A 639 35.95 -8.89 -23.91
N ALA A 640 36.53 -10.07 -23.70
CA ALA A 640 35.82 -11.33 -23.95
C ALA A 640 34.78 -11.64 -22.85
N ALA A 641 33.55 -11.93 -23.28
CA ALA A 641 32.48 -12.49 -22.46
C ALA A 641 31.93 -13.77 -23.12
N SER A 642 31.18 -14.59 -22.37
CA SER A 642 30.58 -15.83 -22.91
C SER A 642 29.76 -15.53 -24.16
N GLY A 643 30.01 -16.26 -25.25
CA GLY A 643 29.54 -15.91 -26.59
C GLY A 643 30.62 -15.25 -27.48
N TYR A 644 31.86 -15.12 -26.99
CA TYR A 644 32.99 -14.59 -27.73
C TYR A 644 33.25 -15.36 -29.03
N THR A 645 33.40 -14.64 -30.13
CA THR A 645 33.71 -15.21 -31.46
C THR A 645 35.13 -14.85 -31.87
N THR A 646 35.86 -15.84 -32.38
CA THR A 646 37.25 -15.68 -32.84
C THR A 646 37.46 -16.25 -34.24
N PRO A 647 38.21 -15.59 -35.13
CA PRO A 647 38.49 -16.10 -36.47
C PRO A 647 39.27 -17.42 -36.41
N ALA A 648 38.84 -18.41 -37.20
CA ALA A 648 39.58 -19.67 -37.37
C ALA A 648 40.71 -19.49 -38.41
N THR A 649 41.72 -18.69 -38.07
CA THR A 649 42.87 -18.39 -38.93
C THR A 649 44.17 -18.99 -38.37
N GLY A 650 45.14 -19.29 -39.23
CA GLY A 650 46.39 -19.95 -38.85
C GLY A 650 46.30 -21.48 -38.76
N SER A 651 47.36 -22.13 -38.28
CA SER A 651 47.43 -23.60 -38.18
C SER A 651 46.75 -24.16 -36.91
N MET A 652 46.82 -23.44 -35.79
CA MET A 652 46.21 -23.81 -34.50
C MET A 652 46.20 -22.64 -33.52
N LYS A 653 45.28 -22.66 -32.56
CA LYS A 653 45.24 -21.75 -31.40
C LYS A 653 44.57 -22.45 -30.21
N TYR A 654 44.99 -22.13 -29.00
CA TYR A 654 44.47 -22.72 -27.77
C TYR A 654 43.71 -21.68 -26.94
N PHE A 655 42.64 -22.13 -26.27
CA PHE A 655 41.84 -21.32 -25.37
C PHE A 655 41.70 -22.03 -24.03
N ARG A 656 41.72 -21.26 -22.94
CA ARG A 656 41.41 -21.75 -21.60
C ARG A 656 40.64 -20.69 -20.82
N LEU A 657 39.97 -21.15 -19.77
CA LEU A 657 39.35 -20.27 -18.80
C LEU A 657 40.28 -20.18 -17.59
N ARG A 658 40.61 -18.97 -17.15
CA ARG A 658 41.35 -18.70 -15.93
C ARG A 658 40.36 -18.12 -14.90
N ARG A 659 40.43 -18.61 -13.66
CA ARG A 659 39.78 -17.92 -12.54
C ARG A 659 40.43 -16.58 -12.30
#